data_AF-A0A7H8RBJ3-F1
#
_entry.id   AF-A0A7H8RBJ3-F1
#
_cell.length_a   1.000
_cell.length_b   1.000
_cell.length_c   1.000
_cell.angle_alpha   90.00
_cell.angle_beta   90.00
_cell.angle_gamma   90.00
#
_symmetry.space_group_name_H-M   'P 1'
#
loop_
_entity.id
_entity.type
_entity.pdbx_description
1 polymer ?
#
loop_
_entity_poly.entity_id
_entity_poly.type
_entity_poly.pdbx_seq_one_letter_code
_entity_poly.pdbx_strand_id
1 'polypeptide(L)'
;MRSLLGITMNHLVNTLILFMSLGCTASSSHDPGMVYGFDNIDPSANLAWTPCFDNFTCSKLEVPLDYSKRSLGTTSIAFIKLAGKNATAESPSLVLIPGGPGGSGVDLLLTYRTLTGQIFGEQYNIVSFDPRGVNNSGLRLDCFSGNIEARLAFSRLHSTGVTNISSTSLEDQYYSSSIYGEWCNHAVENESPNGYYVTTPAVAHDLLTFIESEAKVAGQSPSDAKLWCYGISYGTVIGSTFASMFPNRVGRMILDGVLNAEQYYNNDWRDNVDQMDEAMEKFSAFCHSAGPEKCSFWGPTPAKITARMDSIIHQLQTHPVPVNGVQSQDLPTLVTYSDLKALFLNTISAPLAEFPAMANILHQFELGDVSALSGMFYGLNSTSDARLAIQCADSYRRNRLTTIEEFKSYVEYTISKSKYIGDIYPIYLETILCRSFRPQLPDSMVIQGPIRGLDKPTSFPILFASNTIDPITPLESARKMSSRFAGSIILLQDAIGTEFHHPKKGTLSGDSVTLLIIKFEILQLSRRKKKTSTGIPPSDDYQTTLKKPLSDIENLISTSFLTLLSNPMALVRKDVLHPDPFQHMRSRNHGLCIPVPRVFTWNCDPSNPVGSEYIIMEKAKGTALGDVWYRLPNPSKHKFIKHLVELEAKLAAMPFPGHGCIYYKQDLQTPYPKYQISFGEDESVKFCIGPVVDPVFWSDGRAEMTLDRGPCINERIWAMRSARPRINYYRSNTDHEMPSEYIDLIEKYLLVVPHLTQCEPGSSELLKPKLWHTDLTS
;
A
#
# COMPACT_ATOMS: atom_id res chain seq x y z
N MET A 1 53.08 51.73 -23.68
CA MET A 1 54.03 51.98 -22.58
C MET A 1 53.78 50.88 -21.55
N ARG A 2 54.60 49.82 -21.56
CA ARG A 2 55.63 49.52 -20.54
C ARG A 2 55.04 49.53 -19.10
N SER A 3 55.11 48.50 -18.27
CA SER A 3 55.74 47.17 -18.32
C SER A 3 55.59 46.57 -16.91
N LEU A 4 55.28 45.26 -16.83
CA LEU A 4 55.69 44.24 -15.83
C LEU A 4 54.66 43.07 -16.01
N LEU A 5 54.85 41.98 -16.78
CA LEU A 5 56.02 41.13 -17.14
C LEU A 5 56.80 40.69 -15.89
N GLY A 6 57.00 39.41 -15.54
CA GLY A 6 56.67 38.09 -16.12
C GLY A 6 56.66 37.07 -14.94
N ILE A 7 56.47 35.75 -15.08
CA ILE A 7 57.00 34.80 -16.07
C ILE A 7 56.12 33.54 -16.00
N THR A 8 55.74 33.01 -17.17
CA THR A 8 55.26 31.64 -17.39
C THR A 8 56.43 30.69 -17.70
N MET A 9 56.29 29.43 -17.27
CA MET A 9 56.85 28.19 -17.87
C MET A 9 58.28 28.19 -18.44
N ASN A 10 59.20 27.41 -17.84
CA ASN A 10 59.74 26.20 -18.49
C ASN A 10 60.85 25.49 -17.68
N HIS A 11 60.85 24.15 -17.81
CA HIS A 11 61.89 23.15 -17.48
C HIS A 11 62.04 22.80 -16.00
N LEU A 12 61.97 21.53 -15.55
CA LEU A 12 62.24 20.23 -16.18
C LEU A 12 61.21 19.21 -15.63
N VAL A 13 60.51 18.40 -16.45
CA VAL A 13 61.04 17.19 -17.11
C VAL A 13 61.77 16.28 -16.11
N ASN A 14 61.02 15.45 -15.36
CA ASN A 14 61.43 14.12 -14.84
C ASN A 14 60.55 13.62 -13.67
N THR A 15 59.22 13.67 -13.80
CA THR A 15 58.35 12.87 -12.91
C THR A 15 57.06 12.44 -13.62
N LEU A 16 57.20 12.08 -14.90
CA LEU A 16 56.38 11.03 -15.50
C LEU A 16 57.21 9.74 -15.37
N ILE A 17 56.55 8.62 -15.06
CA ILE A 17 57.07 7.27 -14.74
C ILE A 17 57.18 7.04 -13.23
N LEU A 18 56.46 6.00 -12.77
CA LEU A 18 56.27 5.51 -11.39
C LEU A 18 55.20 6.22 -10.54
N PHE A 19 53.94 6.06 -10.93
CA PHE A 19 52.88 5.46 -10.09
C PHE A 19 51.69 5.08 -10.99
N MET A 20 51.98 4.28 -12.03
CA MET A 20 50.99 3.40 -12.65
C MET A 20 51.16 2.02 -12.00
N SER A 21 50.36 1.72 -10.99
CA SER A 21 49.91 0.38 -10.56
C SER A 21 49.24 0.49 -9.20
N LEU A 22 48.06 -0.13 -9.07
CA LEU A 22 47.12 -0.09 -7.93
C LEU A 22 46.11 1.07 -7.94
N GLY A 23 45.69 1.50 -9.13
CA GLY A 23 44.29 1.87 -9.31
C GLY A 23 43.53 0.57 -9.57
N CYS A 24 42.76 0.08 -8.60
CA CYS A 24 41.72 -0.91 -8.88
C CYS A 24 40.68 -0.24 -9.77
N THR A 25 40.91 -0.24 -11.08
CA THR A 25 39.83 -0.24 -12.05
C THR A 25 39.06 -1.52 -11.75
N ALA A 26 37.91 -1.38 -11.10
CA ALA A 26 36.89 -2.42 -11.18
C ALA A 26 36.59 -2.57 -12.68
N SER A 27 37.24 -3.53 -13.32
CA SER A 27 36.79 -3.98 -14.62
C SER A 27 35.38 -4.47 -14.39
N SER A 28 34.37 -3.76 -14.87
CA SER A 28 33.10 -4.40 -15.17
C SER A 28 33.45 -5.47 -16.19
N SER A 29 33.63 -6.70 -15.72
CA SER A 29 33.60 -7.86 -16.59
C SER A 29 32.22 -7.84 -17.21
N HIS A 30 32.11 -7.31 -18.44
CA HIS A 30 30.92 -7.53 -19.25
C HIS A 30 30.82 -9.05 -19.39
N ASP A 31 29.87 -9.64 -18.67
CA ASP A 31 29.54 -11.05 -18.83
C ASP A 31 29.10 -11.25 -20.28
N PRO A 32 29.85 -11.99 -21.11
CA PRO A 32 29.56 -12.14 -22.52
C PRO A 32 28.20 -12.81 -22.80
N GLY A 33 27.51 -13.32 -21.76
CA GLY A 33 26.14 -13.85 -21.84
C GLY A 33 25.02 -12.92 -21.34
N MET A 34 25.31 -11.67 -20.96
CA MET A 34 24.31 -10.72 -20.44
C MET A 34 23.40 -10.17 -21.54
N VAL A 35 22.07 -10.34 -21.41
CA VAL A 35 21.08 -9.77 -22.34
C VAL A 35 20.23 -8.66 -21.71
N TYR A 36 19.83 -7.67 -22.51
CA TYR A 36 18.98 -6.55 -22.07
C TYR A 36 17.62 -6.51 -22.78
N GLY A 37 17.21 -7.64 -23.34
CA GLY A 37 15.95 -7.80 -24.05
C GLY A 37 15.64 -9.26 -24.32
N PHE A 38 14.35 -9.58 -24.44
CA PHE A 38 13.86 -10.94 -24.66
C PHE A 38 13.99 -11.41 -26.12
N ASP A 39 14.30 -10.52 -27.06
CA ASP A 39 14.55 -10.87 -28.46
C ASP A 39 15.79 -11.76 -28.64
N ASN A 40 16.76 -11.66 -27.72
CA ASN A 40 18.00 -12.45 -27.72
C ASN A 40 17.91 -13.72 -26.86
N ILE A 41 16.70 -14.11 -26.45
CA ILE A 41 16.45 -15.33 -25.69
C ILE A 41 15.61 -16.25 -26.58
N ASP A 42 16.13 -17.42 -26.91
CA ASP A 42 15.38 -18.41 -27.65
C ASP A 42 14.33 -19.08 -26.74
N PRO A 43 13.07 -19.24 -27.19
CA PRO A 43 12.09 -20.05 -26.49
C PRO A 43 12.57 -21.49 -26.29
N SER A 44 12.28 -22.07 -25.12
CA SER A 44 12.60 -23.47 -24.83
C SER A 44 11.48 -24.19 -24.09
N ALA A 45 11.25 -25.45 -24.45
CA ALA A 45 10.36 -26.36 -23.72
C ALA A 45 10.85 -26.71 -22.31
N ASN A 46 12.13 -26.51 -21.99
CA ASN A 46 12.66 -26.63 -20.63
C ASN A 46 12.99 -25.24 -20.09
N LEU A 47 12.70 -25.01 -18.81
CA LEU A 47 13.03 -23.75 -18.15
C LEU A 47 14.56 -23.56 -18.10
N ALA A 48 15.07 -22.60 -18.86
CA ALA A 48 16.48 -22.25 -18.95
C ALA A 48 16.67 -20.76 -18.65
N TRP A 49 17.48 -20.46 -17.64
CA TRP A 49 17.73 -19.11 -17.17
C TRP A 49 18.99 -18.53 -17.82
N THR A 50 18.85 -17.36 -18.45
CA THR A 50 19.95 -16.58 -19.05
C THR A 50 20.18 -15.30 -18.22
N PRO A 51 21.42 -14.91 -17.90
CA PRO A 51 21.71 -13.63 -17.25
C PRO A 51 21.12 -12.45 -18.04
N CYS A 52 20.38 -11.58 -17.37
CA CYS A 52 19.76 -10.42 -18.01
C CYS A 52 19.68 -9.21 -17.08
N PHE A 53 19.56 -8.01 -17.65
CA PHE A 53 19.32 -6.76 -16.92
C PHE A 53 20.20 -6.60 -15.67
N ASP A 54 21.49 -6.90 -15.80
CA ASP A 54 22.48 -6.94 -14.71
C ASP A 54 22.26 -8.07 -13.70
N ASN A 55 21.36 -7.87 -12.72
CA ASN A 55 21.21 -8.75 -11.56
C ASN A 55 20.02 -9.71 -11.66
N PHE A 56 19.47 -9.88 -12.86
CA PHE A 56 18.36 -10.77 -13.11
C PHE A 56 18.79 -11.98 -13.94
N THR A 57 17.90 -12.96 -13.96
CA THR A 57 17.91 -14.00 -14.98
C THR A 57 16.57 -14.06 -15.67
N CYS A 58 16.56 -14.24 -16.98
CA CYS A 58 15.38 -14.24 -17.83
C CYS A 58 15.23 -15.59 -18.53
N SER A 59 14.01 -15.94 -18.89
CA SER A 59 13.68 -17.17 -19.63
C SER A 59 12.49 -16.96 -20.55
N LYS A 60 12.45 -17.66 -21.69
CA LYS A 60 11.23 -17.81 -22.51
C LYS A 60 10.79 -19.26 -22.49
N LEU A 61 9.80 -19.57 -21.66
CA LEU A 61 9.28 -20.93 -21.51
C LEU A 61 8.23 -21.20 -22.59
N GLU A 62 8.43 -22.25 -23.39
CA GLU A 62 7.43 -22.69 -24.36
C GLU A 62 6.28 -23.43 -23.66
N VAL A 63 5.06 -23.03 -23.99
CA VAL A 63 3.82 -23.60 -23.46
C VAL A 63 2.86 -23.92 -24.61
N PRO A 64 1.99 -24.93 -24.48
CA PRO A 64 0.93 -25.18 -25.46
C PRO A 64 0.01 -23.97 -25.64
N LEU A 65 -0.42 -23.73 -26.88
CA LEU A 65 -1.49 -22.77 -27.16
C LEU A 65 -2.78 -23.16 -26.44
N ASP A 66 -3.16 -24.44 -26.56
CA ASP A 66 -4.27 -25.09 -25.86
C ASP A 66 -3.75 -26.36 -25.17
N TYR A 67 -3.85 -26.38 -23.84
CA TYR A 67 -3.39 -27.51 -23.02
C TYR A 67 -4.17 -28.81 -23.25
N SER A 68 -5.41 -28.72 -23.76
CA SER A 68 -6.22 -29.87 -24.15
C SER A 68 -5.91 -30.40 -25.56
N LYS A 69 -5.28 -29.58 -26.41
CA LYS A 69 -4.96 -29.90 -27.81
C LYS A 69 -3.57 -29.42 -28.20
N ARG A 70 -2.54 -30.12 -27.70
CA ARG A 70 -1.12 -29.82 -27.94
C ARG A 70 -0.71 -29.78 -29.43
N SER A 71 -1.46 -30.45 -30.31
CA SER A 71 -1.18 -30.45 -31.75
C SER A 71 -1.41 -29.09 -32.43
N LEU A 72 -2.03 -28.13 -31.75
CA LEU A 72 -2.22 -26.77 -32.26
C LEU A 72 -0.94 -25.94 -32.29
N GLY A 73 0.10 -26.37 -31.57
CA GLY A 73 1.38 -25.65 -31.46
C GLY A 73 1.57 -24.99 -30.10
N THR A 74 2.62 -24.17 -30.01
CA THR A 74 3.10 -23.55 -28.78
C THR A 74 3.15 -22.03 -28.90
N THR A 75 3.22 -21.36 -27.76
CA THR A 75 3.65 -19.96 -27.61
C THR A 75 4.74 -19.91 -26.54
N SER A 76 5.39 -18.76 -26.39
CA SER A 76 6.45 -18.56 -25.38
C SER A 76 6.01 -17.55 -24.32
N ILE A 77 6.37 -17.82 -23.06
CA ILE A 77 6.09 -16.96 -21.92
C ILE A 77 7.41 -16.43 -21.37
N ALA A 78 7.54 -15.10 -21.33
CA ALA A 78 8.69 -14.41 -20.80
C ALA A 78 8.62 -14.33 -19.27
N PHE A 79 9.64 -14.89 -18.60
CA PHE A 79 9.84 -14.83 -17.17
C PHE A 79 11.10 -14.03 -16.84
N ILE A 80 11.05 -13.25 -15.76
CA ILE A 80 12.19 -12.58 -15.15
C ILE A 80 12.30 -13.01 -13.69
N LYS A 81 13.52 -13.22 -13.21
CA LYS A 81 13.80 -13.62 -11.83
C LYS A 81 14.89 -12.76 -11.23
N LEU A 82 14.61 -12.23 -10.05
CA LEU A 82 15.56 -11.62 -9.14
C LEU A 82 15.87 -12.59 -8.02
N ALA A 83 17.11 -13.06 -7.93
CA ALA A 83 17.52 -13.89 -6.79
C ALA A 83 17.55 -13.05 -5.51
N GLY A 84 16.96 -13.58 -4.43
CA GLY A 84 17.08 -12.96 -3.11
C GLY A 84 18.53 -12.99 -2.63
N LYS A 85 18.98 -11.96 -1.89
CA LYS A 85 20.37 -11.89 -1.43
C LYS A 85 20.78 -13.07 -0.54
N ASN A 86 19.81 -13.61 0.21
CA ASN A 86 19.99 -14.77 1.09
C ASN A 86 19.31 -16.03 0.51
N ALA A 87 18.91 -16.01 -0.76
CA ALA A 87 18.27 -17.15 -1.39
C ALA A 87 19.30 -18.25 -1.73
N THR A 88 18.88 -19.50 -1.56
CA THR A 88 19.65 -20.68 -1.97
C THR A 88 19.00 -21.33 -3.18
N ALA A 89 19.64 -22.36 -3.74
CA ALA A 89 19.05 -23.16 -4.82
C ALA A 89 17.71 -23.82 -4.42
N GLU A 90 17.46 -24.02 -3.12
CA GLU A 90 16.22 -24.60 -2.59
C GLU A 90 15.19 -23.53 -2.18
N SER A 91 15.55 -22.24 -2.22
CA SER A 91 14.64 -21.17 -1.82
C SER A 91 13.42 -21.12 -2.76
N PRO A 92 12.20 -21.10 -2.21
CA PRO A 92 11.00 -21.03 -3.03
C PRO A 92 10.93 -19.67 -3.74
N SER A 93 10.37 -19.69 -4.95
CA SER A 93 10.09 -18.49 -5.72
C SER A 93 8.73 -17.91 -5.34
N LEU A 94 8.69 -16.60 -5.10
CA LEU A 94 7.46 -15.82 -4.98
C LEU A 94 7.17 -15.16 -6.32
N VAL A 95 6.07 -15.57 -6.95
CA VAL A 95 5.64 -15.07 -8.26
C VAL A 95 4.80 -13.80 -8.08
N LEU A 96 5.28 -12.67 -8.59
CA LEU A 96 4.48 -11.46 -8.75
C LEU A 96 3.61 -11.61 -9.99
N ILE A 97 2.30 -11.42 -9.83
CA ILE A 97 1.33 -11.52 -10.92
C ILE A 97 0.82 -10.10 -11.23
N PRO A 98 1.11 -9.56 -12.42
CA PRO A 98 0.76 -8.18 -12.77
C PRO A 98 -0.75 -7.98 -12.92
N GLY A 99 -1.15 -6.70 -12.83
CA GLY A 99 -2.50 -6.23 -13.11
C GLY A 99 -2.76 -5.89 -14.59
N GLY A 100 -3.73 -5.01 -14.83
CA GLY A 100 -4.16 -4.61 -16.17
C GLY A 100 -5.62 -5.01 -16.43
N PRO A 101 -5.94 -6.02 -17.27
CA PRO A 101 -5.05 -6.94 -18.00
C PRO A 101 -4.11 -6.27 -19.01
N GLY A 102 -3.13 -7.02 -19.51
CA GLY A 102 -2.13 -6.49 -20.45
C GLY A 102 -0.93 -5.80 -19.81
N GLY A 103 -0.82 -5.77 -18.48
CA GLY A 103 0.35 -5.26 -17.77
C GLY A 103 1.55 -6.22 -17.85
N SER A 104 2.74 -5.68 -18.08
CA SER A 104 3.98 -6.45 -18.10
C SER A 104 4.47 -6.74 -16.68
N GLY A 105 4.57 -8.02 -16.32
CA GLY A 105 5.17 -8.43 -15.06
C GLY A 105 6.69 -8.26 -15.06
N VAL A 106 7.32 -8.32 -16.24
CA VAL A 106 8.74 -7.98 -16.40
C VAL A 106 9.00 -6.54 -15.98
N ASP A 107 8.27 -5.58 -16.57
CA ASP A 107 8.42 -4.17 -16.25
C ASP A 107 8.07 -3.86 -14.79
N LEU A 108 7.05 -4.55 -14.24
CA LEU A 108 6.69 -4.45 -12.84
C LEU A 108 7.89 -4.80 -11.93
N LEU A 109 8.54 -5.94 -12.16
CA LEU A 109 9.66 -6.36 -11.32
C LEU A 109 10.90 -5.46 -11.52
N LEU A 110 11.18 -5.03 -12.75
CA LEU A 110 12.27 -4.09 -13.03
C LEU A 110 12.08 -2.74 -12.31
N THR A 111 10.84 -2.27 -12.25
CA THR A 111 10.45 -1.03 -11.56
C THR A 111 10.65 -1.16 -10.05
N TYR A 112 10.22 -2.28 -9.46
CA TYR A 112 10.24 -2.48 -8.01
C TYR A 112 11.51 -3.15 -7.46
N ARG A 113 12.52 -3.43 -8.30
CA ARG A 113 13.72 -4.22 -7.98
C ARG A 113 14.46 -3.87 -6.69
N THR A 114 14.43 -2.60 -6.28
CA THR A 114 15.12 -2.12 -5.07
C THR A 114 14.30 -2.32 -3.79
N LEU A 115 12.98 -2.42 -3.93
CA LEU A 115 12.03 -2.55 -2.83
C LEU A 115 11.59 -4.00 -2.61
N THR A 116 11.72 -4.87 -3.61
CA THR A 116 11.23 -6.25 -3.56
C THR A 116 11.78 -7.03 -2.36
N GLY A 117 13.09 -6.94 -2.09
CA GLY A 117 13.70 -7.57 -0.92
C GLY A 117 13.26 -6.98 0.42
N GLN A 118 12.93 -5.67 0.46
CA GLN A 118 12.40 -5.01 1.66
C GLN A 118 10.95 -5.44 1.93
N ILE A 119 10.17 -5.65 0.88
CA ILE A 119 8.74 -5.95 0.93
C ILE A 119 8.51 -7.43 1.26
N PHE A 120 9.16 -8.33 0.53
CA PHE A 120 8.91 -9.77 0.58
C PHE A 120 9.95 -10.55 1.39
N GLY A 121 11.08 -9.93 1.74
CA GLY A 121 12.22 -10.58 2.38
C GLY A 121 13.32 -10.97 1.39
N GLU A 122 14.55 -11.10 1.89
CA GLU A 122 15.73 -11.40 1.07
C GLU A 122 15.98 -12.92 0.89
N GLN A 123 15.17 -13.78 1.51
CA GLN A 123 15.29 -15.24 1.48
C GLN A 123 14.61 -15.92 0.29
N TYR A 124 13.76 -15.19 -0.44
CA TYR A 124 12.98 -15.71 -1.56
C TYR A 124 13.58 -15.27 -2.89
N ASN A 125 13.48 -16.14 -3.89
CA ASN A 125 13.61 -15.71 -5.28
C ASN A 125 12.33 -14.98 -5.67
N ILE A 126 12.44 -13.84 -6.34
CA ILE A 126 11.26 -13.10 -6.80
C ILE A 126 11.16 -13.25 -8.30
N VAL A 127 10.10 -13.88 -8.74
CA VAL A 127 9.84 -14.15 -10.16
C VAL A 127 8.66 -13.30 -10.59
N SER A 128 8.67 -12.82 -11.82
CA SER A 128 7.51 -12.22 -12.47
C SER A 128 7.50 -12.64 -13.94
N PHE A 129 6.40 -12.40 -14.63
CA PHE A 129 6.24 -12.84 -16.00
C PHE A 129 5.28 -11.94 -16.78
N ASP A 130 5.45 -11.92 -18.10
CA ASP A 130 4.47 -11.34 -18.99
C ASP A 130 3.47 -12.44 -19.39
N PRO A 131 2.16 -12.28 -19.12
CA PRO A 131 1.17 -13.24 -19.59
C PRO A 131 1.22 -13.41 -21.11
N ARG A 132 0.74 -14.54 -21.63
CA ARG A 132 0.60 -14.76 -23.09
C ARG A 132 -0.12 -13.58 -23.76
N GLY A 133 0.40 -13.12 -24.90
CA GLY A 133 -0.09 -11.95 -25.63
C GLY A 133 0.33 -10.60 -25.06
N VAL A 134 1.15 -10.57 -24.01
CA VAL A 134 1.63 -9.34 -23.37
C VAL A 134 3.13 -9.17 -23.60
N ASN A 135 3.50 -7.98 -24.08
CA ASN A 135 4.87 -7.48 -24.19
C ASN A 135 5.89 -8.52 -24.73
N ASN A 136 6.68 -9.14 -23.85
CA ASN A 136 7.77 -10.05 -24.23
C ASN A 136 7.31 -11.50 -24.51
N SER A 137 6.04 -11.82 -24.26
CA SER A 137 5.45 -13.15 -24.49
C SER A 137 4.80 -13.26 -25.88
N GLY A 138 4.80 -14.46 -26.45
CA GLY A 138 4.22 -14.75 -27.76
C GLY A 138 2.69 -14.58 -27.81
N LEU A 139 2.10 -14.73 -29.01
CA LEU A 139 0.72 -14.34 -29.37
C LEU A 139 0.52 -12.82 -29.50
N ARG A 140 1.38 -12.17 -30.28
CA ARG A 140 1.23 -10.73 -30.56
C ARG A 140 0.00 -10.51 -31.43
N LEU A 141 -1.02 -9.88 -30.85
CA LEU A 141 -2.17 -9.34 -31.57
C LEU A 141 -2.07 -7.81 -31.55
N ASP A 142 -1.95 -7.22 -32.73
CA ASP A 142 -2.20 -5.81 -32.98
C ASP A 142 -3.34 -5.77 -33.98
N CYS A 143 -4.52 -5.33 -33.53
CA CYS A 143 -5.71 -5.28 -34.36
C CYS A 143 -5.51 -4.33 -35.55
N PHE A 144 -4.66 -3.32 -35.42
CA PHE A 144 -4.40 -2.35 -36.49
C PHE A 144 -3.12 -2.65 -37.25
N SER A 145 -2.38 -3.71 -36.91
CA SER A 145 -1.20 -4.17 -37.65
C SER A 145 -0.15 -3.07 -37.89
N GLY A 146 0.09 -2.22 -36.88
CA GLY A 146 0.97 -1.07 -36.95
C GLY A 146 0.42 0.14 -37.73
N ASN A 147 -0.81 0.07 -38.24
CA ASN A 147 -1.46 1.18 -38.94
C ASN A 147 -1.99 2.22 -37.94
N ILE A 148 -1.09 3.14 -37.56
CA ILE A 148 -1.37 4.22 -36.63
C ILE A 148 -2.49 5.15 -37.15
N GLU A 149 -2.56 5.43 -38.45
CA GLU A 149 -3.58 6.30 -39.02
C GLU A 149 -4.98 5.70 -38.87
N ALA A 150 -5.14 4.39 -39.15
CA ALA A 150 -6.39 3.67 -38.96
C ALA A 150 -6.79 3.62 -37.49
N ARG A 151 -5.84 3.37 -36.58
CA ARG A 151 -6.07 3.40 -35.13
C ARG A 151 -6.56 4.77 -34.68
N LEU A 152 -5.87 5.84 -35.08
CA LEU A 152 -6.26 7.21 -34.75
C LEU A 152 -7.62 7.59 -35.35
N ALA A 153 -7.94 7.11 -36.56
CA ALA A 153 -9.25 7.32 -37.17
C ALA A 153 -10.35 6.63 -36.36
N PHE A 154 -10.14 5.39 -35.92
CA PHE A 154 -11.04 4.70 -35.02
C PHE A 154 -11.18 5.43 -33.67
N SER A 155 -10.07 5.79 -33.02
CA SER A 155 -10.09 6.51 -31.75
C SER A 155 -10.85 7.84 -31.85
N ARG A 156 -10.72 8.59 -32.94
CA ARG A 156 -11.51 9.83 -33.15
C ARG A 156 -13.00 9.56 -33.30
N LEU A 157 -13.38 8.42 -33.89
CA LEU A 157 -14.76 8.03 -34.09
C LEU A 157 -15.40 7.49 -32.79
N HIS A 158 -14.66 6.71 -32.00
CA HIS A 158 -15.15 6.04 -30.81
C HIS A 158 -15.04 6.89 -29.54
N SER A 159 -13.91 7.58 -29.33
CA SER A 159 -13.64 8.37 -28.13
C SER A 159 -14.28 9.76 -28.24
N THR A 160 -15.61 9.82 -28.21
CA THR A 160 -16.41 11.05 -28.35
C THR A 160 -16.51 11.91 -27.08
N GLY A 161 -15.79 11.55 -26.02
CA GLY A 161 -15.88 12.15 -24.70
C GLY A 161 -16.60 11.25 -23.69
N VAL A 162 -17.14 11.85 -22.62
CA VAL A 162 -17.96 11.12 -21.64
C VAL A 162 -19.24 10.63 -22.31
N THR A 163 -19.76 9.47 -21.88
CA THR A 163 -20.77 8.74 -22.65
C THR A 163 -22.11 9.48 -22.79
N ASN A 164 -22.44 10.39 -21.88
CA ASN A 164 -23.69 11.17 -21.89
C ASN A 164 -23.51 12.64 -22.32
N ILE A 165 -22.39 13.00 -22.98
CA ILE A 165 -22.08 14.40 -23.30
C ILE A 165 -23.04 15.05 -24.31
N SER A 166 -23.64 14.26 -25.20
CA SER A 166 -24.57 14.71 -26.24
C SER A 166 -25.71 13.71 -26.43
N SER A 167 -26.73 14.10 -27.18
CA SER A 167 -27.86 13.21 -27.54
C SER A 167 -27.49 12.06 -28.47
N THR A 168 -26.26 12.01 -29.00
CA THR A 168 -25.80 10.94 -29.90
C THR A 168 -24.57 10.21 -29.38
N SER A 169 -23.86 10.74 -28.37
CA SER A 169 -22.56 10.19 -27.95
C SER A 169 -22.64 8.72 -27.51
N LEU A 170 -23.72 8.34 -26.82
CA LEU A 170 -23.91 6.96 -26.37
C LEU A 170 -24.12 6.02 -27.57
N GLU A 171 -24.99 6.42 -28.51
CA GLU A 171 -25.25 5.69 -29.75
C GLU A 171 -23.98 5.60 -30.61
N ASP A 172 -23.24 6.71 -30.76
CA ASP A 172 -22.00 6.78 -31.52
C ASP A 172 -20.96 5.82 -30.93
N GLN A 173 -20.78 5.81 -29.61
CA GLN A 173 -19.90 4.86 -28.91
C GLN A 173 -20.37 3.40 -29.11
N TYR A 174 -21.66 3.13 -29.01
CA TYR A 174 -22.23 1.78 -29.18
C TYR A 174 -22.11 1.23 -30.61
N TYR A 175 -22.40 2.04 -31.62
CA TYR A 175 -22.36 1.61 -33.03
C TYR A 175 -20.93 1.56 -33.55
N SER A 176 -20.07 2.51 -33.14
CA SER A 176 -18.65 2.49 -33.52
C SER A 176 -17.89 1.34 -32.87
N SER A 177 -18.30 0.84 -31.69
CA SER A 177 -17.59 -0.24 -31.01
C SER A 177 -17.52 -1.54 -31.82
N SER A 178 -18.51 -1.80 -32.68
CA SER A 178 -18.49 -2.94 -33.59
C SER A 178 -17.35 -2.89 -34.59
N ILE A 179 -16.89 -1.69 -34.98
CA ILE A 179 -15.78 -1.51 -35.92
C ILE A 179 -14.52 -2.15 -35.34
N TYR A 180 -14.20 -1.87 -34.09
CA TYR A 180 -13.01 -2.40 -33.43
C TYR A 180 -13.03 -3.94 -33.36
N GLY A 181 -14.16 -4.52 -32.92
CA GLY A 181 -14.30 -5.97 -32.85
C GLY A 181 -14.17 -6.65 -34.21
N GLU A 182 -14.82 -6.13 -35.25
CA GLU A 182 -14.69 -6.69 -36.61
C GLU A 182 -13.29 -6.50 -37.18
N TRP A 183 -12.66 -5.37 -36.91
CA TRP A 183 -11.28 -5.09 -37.33
C TRP A 183 -10.28 -6.05 -36.66
N CYS A 184 -10.40 -6.27 -35.34
CA CYS A 184 -9.61 -7.27 -34.63
C CYS A 184 -9.87 -8.69 -35.13
N ASN A 185 -11.12 -9.07 -35.44
CA ASN A 185 -11.43 -10.38 -36.00
C ASN A 185 -10.71 -10.59 -37.34
N HIS A 186 -10.72 -9.59 -38.21
CA HIS A 186 -10.00 -9.65 -39.49
C HIS A 186 -8.49 -9.78 -39.30
N ALA A 187 -7.90 -9.05 -38.35
CA ALA A 187 -6.48 -9.18 -38.02
C ALA A 187 -6.13 -10.59 -37.50
N VAL A 188 -6.98 -11.19 -36.66
CA VAL A 188 -6.78 -12.56 -36.18
C VAL A 188 -6.94 -13.59 -37.31
N GLU A 189 -7.94 -13.42 -38.18
CA GLU A 189 -8.20 -14.34 -39.29
C GLU A 189 -7.06 -14.35 -40.32
N ASN A 190 -6.46 -13.19 -40.60
CA ASN A 190 -5.50 -13.04 -41.70
C ASN A 190 -4.03 -12.93 -41.28
N GLU A 191 -3.74 -12.45 -40.07
CA GLU A 191 -2.39 -12.03 -39.69
C GLU A 191 -1.87 -12.70 -38.42
N SER A 192 -2.75 -12.89 -37.43
CA SER A 192 -2.39 -13.54 -36.15
C SER A 192 -3.35 -14.68 -35.82
N PRO A 193 -3.31 -15.81 -36.57
CA PRO A 193 -4.10 -16.98 -36.23
C PRO A 193 -3.85 -17.40 -34.79
N ASN A 194 -4.93 -17.60 -34.03
CA ASN A 194 -4.91 -17.87 -32.58
C ASN A 194 -4.56 -16.66 -31.68
N GLY A 195 -4.57 -15.42 -32.20
CA GLY A 195 -4.33 -14.21 -31.40
C GLY A 195 -5.26 -14.04 -30.18
N TYR A 196 -6.40 -14.73 -30.17
CA TYR A 196 -7.33 -14.76 -29.04
C TYR A 196 -7.06 -15.85 -27.98
N TYR A 197 -6.03 -16.68 -28.14
CA TYR A 197 -5.67 -17.75 -27.18
C TYR A 197 -4.94 -17.21 -25.93
N VAL A 198 -5.31 -16.00 -25.50
CA VAL A 198 -4.68 -15.20 -24.44
C VAL A 198 -5.46 -15.20 -23.12
N THR A 199 -6.41 -16.14 -22.95
CA THR A 199 -7.35 -16.14 -21.83
C THR A 199 -6.69 -16.45 -20.48
N THR A 200 -7.30 -15.94 -19.41
CA THR A 200 -6.88 -16.15 -18.02
C THR A 200 -6.78 -17.64 -17.62
N PRO A 201 -7.69 -18.55 -18.02
CA PRO A 201 -7.54 -19.99 -17.76
C PRO A 201 -6.26 -20.57 -18.37
N ALA A 202 -5.87 -20.09 -19.55
CA ALA A 202 -4.65 -20.53 -20.21
C ALA A 202 -3.41 -19.96 -19.49
N VAL A 203 -3.45 -18.71 -19.03
CA VAL A 203 -2.43 -18.12 -18.14
C VAL A 203 -2.30 -18.91 -16.83
N ALA A 204 -3.40 -19.39 -16.24
CA ALA A 204 -3.35 -20.23 -15.05
C ALA A 204 -2.63 -21.57 -15.31
N HIS A 205 -2.82 -22.17 -16.49
CA HIS A 205 -2.04 -23.33 -16.91
C HIS A 205 -0.56 -23.00 -17.17
N ASP A 206 -0.24 -21.80 -17.66
CA ASP A 206 1.16 -21.35 -17.83
C ASP A 206 1.88 -21.26 -16.50
N LEU A 207 1.22 -20.70 -15.48
CA LEU A 207 1.72 -20.69 -14.11
C LEU A 207 1.93 -22.10 -13.56
N LEU A 208 1.01 -23.02 -13.84
CA LEU A 208 1.15 -24.44 -13.46
C LEU A 208 2.39 -25.07 -14.11
N THR A 209 2.57 -24.86 -15.41
CA THR A 209 3.72 -25.36 -16.17
C THR A 209 5.02 -24.75 -15.68
N PHE A 210 5.02 -23.47 -15.31
CA PHE A 210 6.17 -22.80 -14.73
C PHE A 210 6.59 -23.43 -13.40
N ILE A 211 5.67 -23.57 -12.44
CA ILE A 211 6.03 -24.12 -11.11
C ILE A 211 6.48 -25.59 -11.19
N GLU A 212 5.93 -26.37 -12.13
CA GLU A 212 6.38 -27.74 -12.40
C GLU A 212 7.79 -27.77 -12.99
N SER A 213 8.07 -26.85 -13.91
CA SER A 213 9.38 -26.73 -14.57
C SER A 213 10.44 -26.25 -13.59
N GLU A 214 10.11 -25.29 -12.72
CA GLU A 214 10.99 -24.81 -11.66
C GLU A 214 11.32 -25.92 -10.66
N ALA A 215 10.31 -26.66 -10.19
CA ALA A 215 10.52 -27.81 -9.30
C ALA A 215 11.43 -28.86 -9.95
N LYS A 216 11.25 -29.15 -11.24
CA LYS A 216 12.12 -30.07 -11.98
C LYS A 216 13.57 -29.59 -12.02
N VAL A 217 13.80 -28.30 -12.29
CA VAL A 217 15.16 -27.71 -12.28
C VAL A 217 15.78 -27.78 -10.89
N ALA A 218 14.99 -27.62 -9.83
CA ALA A 218 15.43 -27.76 -8.44
C ALA A 218 15.59 -29.23 -7.97
N GLY A 219 15.38 -30.22 -8.85
CA GLY A 219 15.44 -31.65 -8.48
C GLY A 219 14.28 -32.12 -7.59
N GLN A 220 13.21 -31.34 -7.51
CA GLN A 220 12.01 -31.61 -6.73
C GLN A 220 10.92 -32.26 -7.60
N SER A 221 9.92 -32.87 -6.94
CA SER A 221 8.77 -33.48 -7.59
C SER A 221 7.85 -32.43 -8.23
N PRO A 222 7.66 -32.42 -9.57
CA PRO A 222 6.79 -31.44 -10.23
C PRO A 222 5.34 -31.52 -9.76
N SER A 223 4.83 -32.72 -9.46
CA SER A 223 3.44 -32.90 -9.02
C SER A 223 3.14 -32.27 -7.66
N ASP A 224 4.18 -32.09 -6.82
CA ASP A 224 4.05 -31.51 -5.49
C ASP A 224 4.31 -29.99 -5.47
N ALA A 225 4.74 -29.42 -6.59
CA ALA A 225 5.05 -28.00 -6.70
C ALA A 225 3.82 -27.14 -6.45
N LYS A 226 3.98 -26.05 -5.69
CA LYS A 226 2.88 -25.15 -5.33
C LYS A 226 3.20 -23.72 -5.71
N LEU A 227 2.20 -23.00 -6.21
CA LEU A 227 2.32 -21.58 -6.53
C LEU A 227 2.36 -20.74 -5.27
N TRP A 228 3.45 -20.01 -5.08
CA TRP A 228 3.54 -18.92 -4.11
C TRP A 228 3.46 -17.62 -4.90
N CYS A 229 2.48 -16.78 -4.64
CA CYS A 229 2.28 -15.58 -5.42
C CYS A 229 1.70 -14.39 -4.66
N TYR A 230 1.99 -13.21 -5.20
CA TYR A 230 1.39 -11.95 -4.87
C TYR A 230 0.78 -11.37 -6.15
N GLY A 231 -0.55 -11.37 -6.25
CA GLY A 231 -1.26 -10.85 -7.42
C GLY A 231 -1.96 -9.54 -7.12
N ILE A 232 -1.83 -8.57 -8.04
CA ILE A 232 -2.45 -7.25 -7.91
C ILE A 232 -3.53 -7.04 -8.96
N SER A 233 -4.63 -6.37 -8.63
CA SER A 233 -5.62 -5.94 -9.62
C SER A 233 -6.22 -7.12 -10.41
N TYR A 234 -6.24 -7.07 -11.74
CA TYR A 234 -6.47 -8.22 -12.62
C TYR A 234 -5.64 -9.49 -12.29
N GLY A 235 -4.44 -9.36 -11.73
CA GLY A 235 -3.67 -10.47 -11.19
C GLY A 235 -4.40 -11.25 -10.09
N THR A 236 -5.36 -10.63 -9.39
CA THR A 236 -6.27 -11.30 -8.45
C THR A 236 -7.27 -12.22 -9.14
N VAL A 237 -7.67 -11.90 -10.38
CA VAL A 237 -8.48 -12.79 -11.23
C VAL A 237 -7.63 -13.98 -11.67
N ILE A 238 -6.40 -13.76 -12.15
CA ILE A 238 -5.46 -14.85 -12.48
C ILE A 238 -5.27 -15.78 -11.28
N GLY A 239 -4.97 -15.21 -10.10
CA GLY A 239 -4.76 -15.98 -8.87
C GLY A 239 -5.99 -16.76 -8.41
N SER A 240 -7.17 -16.13 -8.44
CA SER A 240 -8.45 -16.78 -8.09
C SER A 240 -8.81 -17.89 -9.08
N THR A 241 -8.56 -17.68 -10.38
CA THR A 241 -8.79 -18.68 -11.43
C THR A 241 -7.83 -19.87 -11.26
N PHE A 242 -6.55 -19.61 -11.02
CA PHE A 242 -5.57 -20.66 -10.68
C PHE A 242 -6.02 -21.47 -9.46
N ALA A 243 -6.45 -20.80 -8.39
CA ALA A 243 -6.91 -21.47 -7.17
C ALA A 243 -8.17 -22.31 -7.38
N SER A 244 -9.07 -21.86 -8.26
CA SER A 244 -10.29 -22.59 -8.62
C SER A 244 -10.01 -23.82 -9.49
N MET A 245 -9.04 -23.72 -10.42
CA MET A 245 -8.68 -24.80 -11.35
C MET A 245 -7.74 -25.83 -10.70
N PHE A 246 -6.78 -25.37 -9.90
CA PHE A 246 -5.71 -26.17 -9.30
C PHE A 246 -5.64 -26.00 -7.78
N PRO A 247 -6.71 -26.29 -7.02
CA PRO A 247 -6.77 -26.02 -5.58
C PRO A 247 -5.63 -26.69 -4.79
N ASN A 248 -5.20 -27.89 -5.22
CA ASN A 248 -4.10 -28.62 -4.58
C ASN A 248 -2.71 -28.01 -4.85
N ARG A 249 -2.60 -27.12 -5.85
CA ARG A 249 -1.36 -26.48 -6.28
C ARG A 249 -1.20 -25.07 -5.70
N VAL A 250 -2.10 -24.65 -4.82
CA VAL A 250 -2.02 -23.37 -4.11
C VAL A 250 -1.06 -23.46 -2.92
N GLY A 251 0.02 -22.68 -2.95
CA GLY A 251 0.95 -22.46 -1.85
C GLY A 251 0.60 -21.19 -1.10
N ARG A 252 1.54 -20.25 -0.92
CA ARG A 252 1.23 -18.96 -0.27
C ARG A 252 0.70 -17.97 -1.29
N MET A 253 -0.57 -17.59 -1.16
CA MET A 253 -1.24 -16.72 -2.13
C MET A 253 -1.81 -15.49 -1.44
N ILE A 254 -1.33 -14.31 -1.86
CA ILE A 254 -1.86 -13.00 -1.49
C ILE A 254 -2.44 -12.34 -2.75
N LEU A 255 -3.71 -11.94 -2.68
CA LEU A 255 -4.41 -11.26 -3.77
C LEU A 255 -4.82 -9.88 -3.26
N ASP A 256 -4.22 -8.84 -3.82
CA ASP A 256 -4.33 -7.43 -3.40
C ASP A 256 -5.00 -6.58 -4.48
N GLY A 257 -5.84 -5.62 -4.10
CA GLY A 257 -6.69 -4.89 -5.04
C GLY A 257 -7.64 -5.86 -5.76
N VAL A 258 -8.56 -6.45 -4.99
CA VAL A 258 -9.29 -7.65 -5.41
C VAL A 258 -10.43 -7.31 -6.35
N LEU A 259 -10.37 -7.84 -7.58
CA LEU A 259 -11.50 -7.80 -8.51
C LEU A 259 -12.53 -8.89 -8.21
N ASN A 260 -13.78 -8.54 -8.43
CA ASN A 260 -14.88 -9.50 -8.45
C ASN A 260 -14.82 -10.31 -9.75
N ALA A 261 -14.27 -11.52 -9.67
CA ALA A 261 -14.05 -12.37 -10.84
C ALA A 261 -15.34 -12.65 -11.64
N GLU A 262 -16.51 -12.70 -10.99
CA GLU A 262 -17.79 -12.90 -11.70
C GLU A 262 -18.16 -11.69 -12.57
N GLN A 263 -17.97 -10.47 -12.06
CA GLN A 263 -18.19 -9.23 -12.82
C GLN A 263 -17.20 -9.12 -13.98
N TYR A 264 -15.92 -9.45 -13.73
CA TYR A 264 -14.88 -9.50 -14.76
C TYR A 264 -15.25 -10.44 -15.91
N TYR A 265 -15.53 -11.72 -15.63
CA TYR A 265 -15.85 -12.71 -16.67
C TYR A 265 -17.19 -12.43 -17.38
N ASN A 266 -18.08 -11.64 -16.79
CA ASN A 266 -19.32 -11.20 -17.43
C ASN A 266 -19.17 -9.88 -18.21
N ASN A 267 -17.98 -9.25 -18.16
CA ASN A 267 -17.72 -7.91 -18.71
C ASN A 267 -18.70 -6.84 -18.17
N ASP A 268 -19.10 -6.97 -16.90
CA ASP A 268 -20.14 -6.15 -16.27
C ASP A 268 -19.53 -4.96 -15.49
N TRP A 269 -18.48 -5.20 -14.67
CA TRP A 269 -17.65 -4.18 -14.01
C TRP A 269 -18.38 -3.08 -13.21
N ARG A 270 -19.67 -3.27 -12.89
CA ARG A 270 -20.49 -2.25 -12.24
C ARG A 270 -20.08 -1.96 -10.81
N ASP A 271 -19.54 -2.95 -10.09
CA ASP A 271 -19.12 -2.75 -8.70
C ASP A 271 -17.92 -1.81 -8.57
N ASN A 272 -17.04 -1.73 -9.58
CA ASN A 272 -15.84 -0.89 -9.53
C ASN A 272 -16.12 0.60 -9.27
N VAL A 273 -17.29 1.13 -9.63
CA VAL A 273 -17.63 2.54 -9.39
C VAL A 273 -18.17 2.82 -7.98
N ASP A 274 -18.40 1.79 -7.15
CA ASP A 274 -19.09 1.94 -5.87
C ASP A 274 -18.35 2.82 -4.85
N GLN A 275 -17.02 2.89 -4.90
CA GLN A 275 -16.20 3.68 -3.95
C GLN A 275 -15.48 4.88 -4.59
N MET A 276 -15.73 5.20 -5.87
CA MET A 276 -15.07 6.31 -6.55
C MET A 276 -15.44 7.67 -5.94
N ASP A 277 -16.72 7.93 -5.68
CA ASP A 277 -17.09 9.22 -5.08
C ASP A 277 -16.56 9.35 -3.65
N GLU A 278 -16.59 8.27 -2.86
CA GLU A 278 -15.99 8.24 -1.51
C GLU A 278 -14.49 8.58 -1.55
N ALA A 279 -13.78 8.07 -2.55
CA ALA A 279 -12.37 8.37 -2.76
C ALA A 279 -12.13 9.82 -3.20
N MET A 280 -12.92 10.34 -4.15
CA MET A 280 -12.84 11.75 -4.57
C MET A 280 -13.15 12.71 -3.43
N GLU A 281 -14.09 12.38 -2.55
CA GLU A 281 -14.42 13.22 -1.38
C GLU A 281 -13.24 13.37 -0.41
N LYS A 282 -12.29 12.43 -0.39
CA LYS A 282 -11.05 12.58 0.39
C LYS A 282 -10.16 13.70 -0.13
N PHE A 283 -10.26 14.10 -1.39
CA PHE A 283 -9.48 15.22 -1.92
C PHE A 283 -9.72 16.50 -1.13
N SER A 284 -10.98 16.88 -0.97
CA SER A 284 -11.37 18.08 -0.21
C SER A 284 -10.94 17.99 1.25
N ALA A 285 -11.09 16.81 1.86
CA ALA A 285 -10.69 16.59 3.26
C ALA A 285 -9.16 16.69 3.46
N PHE A 286 -8.38 16.04 2.59
CA PHE A 286 -6.92 16.05 2.64
C PHE A 286 -6.37 17.42 2.31
N CYS A 287 -6.86 18.06 1.24
CA CYS A 287 -6.43 19.39 0.86
C CYS A 287 -6.69 20.41 1.98
N HIS A 288 -7.88 20.40 2.60
CA HIS A 288 -8.19 21.26 3.75
C HIS A 288 -7.22 21.01 4.91
N SER A 289 -7.02 19.75 5.29
CA SER A 289 -6.18 19.35 6.42
C SER A 289 -4.69 19.66 6.19
N ALA A 290 -4.24 19.64 4.94
CA ALA A 290 -2.86 19.94 4.58
C ALA A 290 -2.50 21.42 4.79
N GLY A 291 -3.49 22.33 4.78
CA GLY A 291 -3.27 23.76 4.89
C GLY A 291 -2.86 24.44 3.58
N PRO A 292 -2.89 25.79 3.53
CA PRO A 292 -2.61 26.56 2.32
C PRO A 292 -1.17 26.43 1.84
N GLU A 293 -0.23 26.05 2.70
CA GLU A 293 1.18 25.85 2.34
C GLU A 293 1.43 24.55 1.57
N LYS A 294 0.57 23.54 1.75
CA LYS A 294 0.75 22.20 1.18
C LYS A 294 -0.31 21.82 0.15
N CYS A 295 -1.41 22.55 0.06
CA CYS A 295 -2.40 22.39 -0.99
C CYS A 295 -2.66 23.73 -1.69
N SER A 296 -2.31 23.83 -2.98
CA SER A 296 -2.58 25.02 -3.79
C SER A 296 -4.08 25.30 -3.97
N PHE A 297 -4.91 24.26 -3.91
CA PHE A 297 -6.38 24.37 -4.01
C PHE A 297 -7.06 24.48 -2.63
N TRP A 298 -6.32 24.90 -1.60
CA TRP A 298 -6.82 24.93 -0.22
C TRP A 298 -8.06 25.83 -0.05
N GLY A 299 -8.92 25.44 0.89
CA GLY A 299 -10.05 26.23 1.35
C GLY A 299 -10.32 26.01 2.84
N PRO A 300 -11.04 26.93 3.50
CA PRO A 300 -11.18 26.91 4.96
C PRO A 300 -12.13 25.82 5.47
N THR A 301 -12.85 25.12 4.59
CA THR A 301 -13.58 23.89 4.90
C THR A 301 -13.55 22.95 3.70
N PRO A 302 -13.66 21.62 3.89
CA PRO A 302 -13.79 20.67 2.78
C PRO A 302 -14.96 21.02 1.84
N ALA A 303 -16.09 21.45 2.40
CA ALA A 303 -17.26 21.85 1.63
C ALA A 303 -17.00 23.01 0.65
N LYS A 304 -16.15 23.98 1.04
CA LYS A 304 -15.77 25.09 0.14
C LYS A 304 -14.83 24.65 -0.98
N ILE A 305 -13.98 23.65 -0.73
CA ILE A 305 -13.12 23.05 -1.76
C ILE A 305 -13.98 22.25 -2.75
N THR A 306 -14.92 21.45 -2.24
CA THR A 306 -15.89 20.72 -3.07
C THR A 306 -16.73 21.66 -3.93
N ALA A 307 -17.23 22.77 -3.37
CA ALA A 307 -17.99 23.76 -4.13
C ALA A 307 -17.19 24.41 -5.27
N ARG A 308 -15.89 24.67 -5.07
CA ARG A 308 -15.00 25.17 -6.13
C ARG A 308 -14.79 24.12 -7.23
N MET A 309 -14.54 22.87 -6.84
CA MET A 309 -14.42 21.75 -7.78
C MET A 309 -15.71 21.56 -8.59
N ASP A 310 -16.88 21.59 -7.94
CA ASP A 310 -18.19 21.50 -8.60
C ASP A 310 -18.44 22.70 -9.55
N SER A 311 -17.93 23.90 -9.23
CA SER A 311 -17.97 25.07 -10.12
C SER A 311 -17.12 24.86 -11.39
N ILE A 312 -15.92 24.30 -11.26
CA ILE A 312 -15.05 23.98 -12.42
C ILE A 312 -15.71 22.92 -13.31
N ILE A 313 -16.31 21.89 -12.69
CA ILE A 313 -17.11 20.88 -13.39
C ILE A 313 -18.22 21.54 -14.21
N HIS A 314 -19.03 22.42 -13.58
CA HIS A 314 -20.14 23.08 -14.25
C HIS A 314 -19.68 24.02 -15.38
N GLN A 315 -18.56 24.72 -15.17
CA GLN A 315 -17.97 25.58 -16.20
C GLN A 315 -17.60 24.78 -17.45
N LEU A 316 -16.86 23.68 -17.31
CA LEU A 316 -16.43 22.87 -18.46
C LEU A 316 -17.55 22.07 -19.12
N GLN A 317 -18.65 21.78 -18.41
CA GLN A 317 -19.86 21.20 -19.00
C GLN A 317 -20.55 22.14 -20.00
N THR A 318 -20.42 23.46 -19.82
CA THR A 318 -21.15 24.47 -20.59
C THR A 318 -20.27 25.33 -21.48
N HIS A 319 -18.98 25.46 -21.13
CA HIS A 319 -18.02 26.37 -21.77
C HIS A 319 -16.64 25.68 -21.89
N PRO A 320 -16.42 24.83 -22.92
CA PRO A 320 -15.08 24.33 -23.22
C PRO A 320 -14.13 25.49 -23.57
N VAL A 321 -12.86 25.36 -23.20
CA VAL A 321 -11.88 26.46 -23.29
C VAL A 321 -10.91 26.23 -24.45
N PRO A 322 -10.84 27.12 -25.45
CA PRO A 322 -9.84 27.03 -26.51
C PRO A 322 -8.44 27.37 -26.00
N VAL A 323 -7.46 26.53 -26.35
CA VAL A 323 -6.06 26.69 -25.98
C VAL A 323 -5.21 26.70 -27.24
N ASN A 324 -4.33 27.69 -27.34
CA ASN A 324 -3.35 27.81 -28.43
C ASN A 324 -1.95 27.58 -27.84
N GLY A 325 -1.21 26.59 -28.36
CA GLY A 325 0.20 26.41 -28.03
C GLY A 325 0.47 25.97 -26.59
N VAL A 326 0.14 24.72 -26.26
CA VAL A 326 0.67 24.06 -25.06
C VAL A 326 2.10 23.60 -25.35
N GLN A 327 3.02 23.77 -24.40
CA GLN A 327 4.48 23.50 -24.55
C GLN A 327 4.84 22.10 -25.08
N SER A 328 3.91 21.14 -25.11
CA SER A 328 4.15 19.76 -25.57
C SER A 328 3.45 19.37 -26.88
N GLN A 329 2.57 20.19 -27.47
CA GLN A 329 1.75 19.76 -28.61
C GLN A 329 1.76 20.64 -29.87
N ASP A 330 2.31 21.87 -29.86
CA ASP A 330 2.39 22.79 -31.03
C ASP A 330 1.06 22.97 -31.83
N LEU A 331 -0.09 22.51 -31.29
CA LEU A 331 -1.36 22.42 -32.00
C LEU A 331 -2.49 23.09 -31.18
N PRO A 332 -3.43 23.78 -31.85
CA PRO A 332 -4.62 24.33 -31.21
C PRO A 332 -5.57 23.20 -30.76
N THR A 333 -6.17 23.33 -29.58
CA THR A 333 -7.06 22.31 -29.00
C THR A 333 -8.10 22.92 -28.06
N LEU A 334 -9.05 22.11 -27.60
CA LEU A 334 -10.07 22.47 -26.62
C LEU A 334 -9.82 21.69 -25.32
N VAL A 335 -9.84 22.39 -24.19
CA VAL A 335 -9.99 21.76 -22.88
C VAL A 335 -11.47 21.58 -22.61
N THR A 336 -11.87 20.33 -22.37
CA THR A 336 -13.27 19.90 -22.30
C THR A 336 -13.63 19.33 -20.94
N TYR A 337 -14.92 19.11 -20.71
CA TYR A 337 -15.41 18.35 -19.56
C TYR A 337 -14.75 16.97 -19.46
N SER A 338 -14.55 16.28 -20.58
CA SER A 338 -13.90 14.97 -20.60
C SER A 338 -12.45 14.99 -20.12
N ASP A 339 -11.70 16.07 -20.38
CA ASP A 339 -10.33 16.22 -19.89
C ASP A 339 -10.26 16.35 -18.36
N LEU A 340 -11.18 17.12 -17.78
CA LEU A 340 -11.31 17.21 -16.32
C LEU A 340 -11.67 15.86 -15.70
N LYS A 341 -12.55 15.11 -16.35
CA LYS A 341 -12.99 13.81 -15.84
C LYS A 341 -11.88 12.77 -15.97
N ALA A 342 -11.04 12.86 -17.00
CA ALA A 342 -9.81 12.09 -17.13
C ALA A 342 -8.79 12.43 -16.03
N LEU A 343 -8.67 13.70 -15.63
CA LEU A 343 -7.86 14.09 -14.46
C LEU A 343 -8.33 13.38 -13.18
N PHE A 344 -9.63 13.38 -12.90
CA PHE A 344 -10.17 12.70 -11.72
C PHE A 344 -9.87 11.20 -11.76
N LEU A 345 -10.09 10.57 -12.91
CA LEU A 345 -9.81 9.15 -13.09
C LEU A 345 -8.32 8.80 -12.91
N ASN A 346 -7.41 9.61 -13.45
CA ASN A 346 -5.96 9.36 -13.36
C ASN A 346 -5.41 9.54 -11.94
N THR A 347 -6.05 10.36 -11.11
CA THR A 347 -5.54 10.72 -9.79
C THR A 347 -6.13 9.86 -8.67
N ILE A 348 -7.28 9.24 -8.90
CA ILE A 348 -8.03 8.55 -7.86
C ILE A 348 -7.40 7.21 -7.42
N SER A 349 -6.68 6.54 -8.31
CA SER A 349 -6.00 5.27 -7.99
C SER A 349 -4.85 5.46 -7.00
N ALA A 350 -4.22 6.65 -6.99
CA ALA A 350 -3.07 7.00 -6.18
C ALA A 350 -3.23 8.34 -5.42
N PRO A 351 -4.27 8.52 -4.59
CA PRO A 351 -4.67 9.84 -4.06
C PRO A 351 -3.55 10.58 -3.32
N LEU A 352 -2.80 9.88 -2.47
CA LEU A 352 -1.77 10.50 -1.63
C LEU A 352 -0.55 11.01 -2.42
N ALA A 353 -0.32 10.48 -3.63
CA ALA A 353 0.73 10.95 -4.52
C ALA A 353 0.21 11.96 -5.54
N GLU A 354 -0.99 11.75 -6.07
CA GLU A 354 -1.50 12.48 -7.23
C GLU A 354 -2.40 13.68 -6.89
N PHE A 355 -3.05 13.69 -5.71
CA PHE A 355 -3.87 14.84 -5.30
C PHE A 355 -3.13 16.17 -5.23
N PRO A 356 -1.84 16.25 -4.83
CA PRO A 356 -1.08 17.50 -4.93
C PRO A 356 -1.01 18.04 -6.37
N ALA A 357 -0.80 17.17 -7.36
CA ALA A 357 -0.79 17.56 -8.77
C ALA A 357 -2.18 18.02 -9.23
N MET A 358 -3.23 17.27 -8.86
CA MET A 358 -4.62 17.66 -9.13
C MET A 358 -4.97 19.02 -8.51
N ALA A 359 -4.58 19.26 -7.26
CA ALA A 359 -4.77 20.55 -6.60
C ALA A 359 -4.08 21.70 -7.35
N ASN A 360 -2.87 21.47 -7.88
CA ASN A 360 -2.19 22.48 -8.67
C ASN A 360 -2.95 22.77 -9.96
N ILE A 361 -3.38 21.73 -10.68
CA ILE A 361 -4.12 21.88 -11.95
C ILE A 361 -5.44 22.63 -11.72
N LEU A 362 -6.23 22.25 -10.71
CA LEU A 362 -7.49 22.93 -10.38
C LEU A 362 -7.27 24.38 -9.94
N HIS A 363 -6.16 24.67 -9.24
CA HIS A 363 -5.82 26.04 -8.86
C HIS A 363 -5.43 26.90 -10.07
N GLN A 364 -4.58 26.39 -10.98
CA GLN A 364 -4.22 27.09 -12.21
C GLN A 364 -5.44 27.34 -13.09
N PHE A 365 -6.37 26.38 -13.13
CA PHE A 365 -7.64 26.54 -13.84
C PHE A 365 -8.41 27.78 -13.37
N GLU A 366 -8.53 28.01 -12.06
CA GLU A 366 -9.19 29.21 -11.52
C GLU A 366 -8.43 30.51 -11.82
N LEU A 367 -7.13 30.44 -12.08
CA LEU A 367 -6.31 31.58 -12.53
C LEU A 367 -6.40 31.81 -14.05
N GLY A 368 -7.12 30.96 -14.77
CA GLY A 368 -7.31 31.04 -16.22
C GLY A 368 -6.29 30.24 -17.04
N ASP A 369 -5.36 29.52 -16.41
CA ASP A 369 -4.45 28.60 -17.10
C ASP A 369 -4.99 27.17 -17.05
N VAL A 370 -5.53 26.73 -18.19
CA VAL A 370 -6.11 25.39 -18.35
C VAL A 370 -5.20 24.42 -19.10
N SER A 371 -3.99 24.86 -19.45
CA SER A 371 -3.10 24.13 -20.37
C SER A 371 -2.75 22.72 -19.91
N ALA A 372 -2.63 22.50 -18.60
CA ALA A 372 -2.32 21.20 -18.02
C ALA A 372 -3.41 20.14 -18.26
N LEU A 373 -4.67 20.53 -18.48
CA LEU A 373 -5.76 19.61 -18.80
C LEU A 373 -5.77 19.20 -20.29
N SER A 374 -5.04 19.91 -21.14
CA SER A 374 -5.09 19.71 -22.59
C SER A 374 -4.73 18.29 -23.00
N GLY A 375 -5.67 17.60 -23.65
CA GLY A 375 -5.45 16.26 -24.19
C GLY A 375 -5.43 15.14 -23.15
N MET A 376 -5.80 15.41 -21.89
CA MET A 376 -5.88 14.39 -20.85
C MET A 376 -6.84 13.26 -21.23
N PHE A 377 -7.97 13.59 -21.86
CA PHE A 377 -8.92 12.57 -22.31
C PHE A 377 -8.34 11.67 -23.41
N TYR A 378 -7.71 12.26 -24.42
CA TYR A 378 -7.04 11.50 -25.49
C TYR A 378 -5.89 10.64 -24.96
N GLY A 379 -5.23 11.08 -23.89
CA GLY A 379 -4.19 10.31 -23.20
C GLY A 379 -4.67 9.01 -22.55
N LEU A 380 -5.99 8.81 -22.41
CA LEU A 380 -6.56 7.54 -21.93
C LEU A 380 -6.49 6.43 -22.98
N ASN A 381 -6.34 6.76 -24.27
CA ASN A 381 -6.34 5.77 -25.34
C ASN A 381 -5.08 4.90 -25.27
N SER A 382 -5.26 3.58 -25.24
CA SER A 382 -4.16 2.61 -25.30
C SER A 382 -3.66 2.39 -26.73
N THR A 383 -2.34 2.30 -26.90
CA THR A 383 -1.72 1.85 -28.15
C THR A 383 -1.59 0.33 -28.23
N SER A 384 -1.74 -0.37 -27.10
CA SER A 384 -1.70 -1.83 -27.01
C SER A 384 -3.10 -2.41 -26.94
N ASP A 385 -3.35 -3.45 -27.75
CA ASP A 385 -4.64 -4.17 -27.78
C ASP A 385 -4.70 -5.32 -26.80
N ALA A 386 -3.59 -5.65 -26.11
CA ALA A 386 -3.49 -6.82 -25.24
C ALA A 386 -4.56 -6.80 -24.14
N ARG A 387 -4.79 -5.65 -23.49
CA ARG A 387 -5.83 -5.48 -22.45
C ARG A 387 -7.20 -5.88 -22.97
N LEU A 388 -7.60 -5.31 -24.11
CA LEU A 388 -8.91 -5.55 -24.73
C LEU A 388 -9.03 -6.99 -25.25
N ALA A 389 -8.01 -7.50 -25.92
CA ALA A 389 -7.99 -8.87 -26.41
C ALA A 389 -8.19 -9.88 -25.26
N ILE A 390 -7.50 -9.70 -24.14
CA ILE A 390 -7.64 -10.55 -22.94
C ILE A 390 -9.04 -10.41 -22.33
N GLN A 391 -9.50 -9.19 -22.08
CA GLN A 391 -10.82 -8.92 -21.47
C GLN A 391 -11.96 -9.50 -22.32
N CYS A 392 -11.92 -9.30 -23.64
CA CYS A 392 -12.94 -9.79 -24.55
C CYS A 392 -12.87 -11.31 -24.74
N ALA A 393 -11.67 -11.90 -24.77
CA ALA A 393 -11.49 -13.35 -24.85
C ALA A 393 -11.96 -14.05 -23.56
N ASP A 394 -11.69 -13.48 -22.38
CA ASP A 394 -12.16 -14.01 -21.10
C ASP A 394 -13.67 -13.95 -20.94
N SER A 395 -14.29 -12.87 -21.41
CA SER A 395 -15.74 -12.71 -21.36
C SER A 395 -16.48 -13.41 -22.49
N TYR A 396 -15.78 -14.17 -23.35
CA TYR A 396 -16.40 -14.92 -24.43
C TYR A 396 -17.51 -15.85 -23.91
N ARG A 397 -18.68 -15.79 -24.57
CA ARG A 397 -19.94 -16.48 -24.19
C ARG A 397 -20.62 -15.98 -22.90
N ARG A 398 -20.04 -15.01 -22.21
CA ARG A 398 -20.56 -14.44 -20.95
C ARG A 398 -20.75 -12.93 -20.98
N ASN A 399 -20.25 -12.25 -22.01
CA ASN A 399 -20.38 -10.82 -22.20
C ASN A 399 -21.86 -10.38 -22.11
N ARG A 400 -22.16 -9.49 -21.18
CA ARG A 400 -23.51 -8.96 -20.92
C ARG A 400 -23.79 -7.63 -21.63
N LEU A 401 -22.82 -7.06 -22.33
CA LEU A 401 -22.96 -5.78 -23.01
C LEU A 401 -22.95 -6.02 -24.52
N THR A 402 -24.10 -6.47 -25.04
CA THR A 402 -24.26 -6.86 -26.45
C THR A 402 -25.29 -6.02 -27.19
N THR A 403 -26.33 -5.58 -26.49
CA THR A 403 -27.40 -4.70 -27.02
C THR A 403 -27.26 -3.26 -26.55
N ILE A 404 -27.97 -2.35 -27.21
CA ILE A 404 -27.95 -0.92 -26.87
C ILE A 404 -28.67 -0.67 -25.55
N GLU A 405 -29.71 -1.44 -25.23
CA GLU A 405 -30.44 -1.36 -23.97
C GLU A 405 -29.56 -1.78 -22.79
N GLU A 406 -28.75 -2.83 -22.97
CA GLU A 406 -27.79 -3.28 -21.96
C GLU A 406 -26.71 -2.22 -21.72
N PHE A 407 -26.16 -1.64 -22.80
CA PHE A 407 -25.18 -0.57 -22.69
C PHE A 407 -25.75 0.70 -22.05
N LYS A 408 -26.96 1.10 -22.45
CA LYS A 408 -27.66 2.24 -21.83
C LYS A 408 -27.89 2.02 -20.34
N SER A 409 -28.37 0.83 -19.95
CA SER A 409 -28.55 0.48 -18.54
C SER A 409 -27.23 0.49 -17.76
N TYR A 410 -26.12 0.06 -18.37
CA TYR A 410 -24.79 0.14 -17.78
C TYR A 410 -24.35 1.59 -17.54
N VAL A 411 -24.47 2.45 -18.56
CA VAL A 411 -24.13 3.87 -18.48
C VAL A 411 -24.99 4.61 -17.44
N GLU A 412 -26.30 4.38 -17.43
CA GLU A 412 -27.22 4.97 -16.44
C GLU A 412 -26.83 4.55 -15.02
N TYR A 413 -26.47 3.28 -14.83
CA TYR A 413 -26.00 2.78 -13.54
C TYR A 413 -24.72 3.49 -13.10
N THR A 414 -23.69 3.54 -13.93
CA THR A 414 -22.39 4.12 -13.54
C THR A 414 -22.53 5.61 -13.22
N ILE A 415 -23.29 6.36 -14.02
CA ILE A 415 -23.60 7.78 -13.78
C ILE A 415 -24.35 7.98 -12.45
N SER A 416 -25.32 7.10 -12.15
CA SER A 416 -26.07 7.19 -10.89
C SER A 416 -25.22 6.91 -9.66
N LYS A 417 -24.11 6.18 -9.84
CA LYS A 417 -23.22 5.74 -8.76
C LYS A 417 -22.09 6.70 -8.46
N SER A 418 -21.53 7.33 -9.49
CA SER A 418 -20.43 8.27 -9.32
C SER A 418 -20.68 9.54 -10.13
N LYS A 419 -20.82 10.68 -9.44
CA LYS A 419 -20.91 11.98 -10.10
C LYS A 419 -19.56 12.42 -10.68
N TYR A 420 -18.44 11.95 -10.12
CA TYR A 420 -17.10 12.36 -10.55
C TYR A 420 -16.55 11.55 -11.71
N ILE A 421 -16.86 10.25 -11.81
CA ILE A 421 -16.24 9.34 -12.79
C ILE A 421 -17.26 8.50 -13.56
N GLY A 422 -18.51 8.38 -13.08
CA GLY A 422 -19.49 7.45 -13.62
C GLY A 422 -19.85 7.60 -15.10
N ASP A 423 -19.76 8.81 -15.66
CA ASP A 423 -20.01 9.14 -17.07
C ASP A 423 -18.79 8.91 -17.99
N ILE A 424 -17.56 8.97 -17.48
CA ILE A 424 -16.33 8.65 -18.23
C ILE A 424 -15.94 7.17 -18.09
N TYR A 425 -16.40 6.48 -17.03
CA TYR A 425 -16.02 5.10 -16.75
C TYR A 425 -16.33 4.11 -17.89
N PRO A 426 -17.49 4.18 -18.59
CA PRO A 426 -17.80 3.26 -19.68
C PRO A 426 -16.79 3.33 -20.84
N ILE A 427 -16.34 4.54 -21.20
CA ILE A 427 -15.36 4.74 -22.27
C ILE A 427 -13.94 4.42 -21.81
N TYR A 428 -13.62 4.56 -20.51
CA TYR A 428 -12.33 4.17 -19.97
C TYR A 428 -12.11 2.65 -19.93
N LEU A 429 -13.08 1.88 -19.44
CA LEU A 429 -12.95 0.41 -19.43
C LEU A 429 -13.11 -0.21 -20.82
N GLU A 430 -13.77 0.49 -21.75
CA GLU A 430 -14.02 0.05 -23.12
C GLU A 430 -14.75 -1.31 -23.18
N THR A 431 -15.58 -1.62 -22.18
CA THR A 431 -16.31 -2.91 -22.10
C THR A 431 -17.17 -3.16 -23.33
N ILE A 432 -17.72 -2.11 -23.93
CA ILE A 432 -18.58 -2.19 -25.12
C ILE A 432 -17.83 -2.60 -26.39
N LEU A 433 -16.50 -2.47 -26.44
CA LEU A 433 -15.69 -2.92 -27.59
C LEU A 433 -15.72 -4.45 -27.76
N CYS A 434 -15.99 -5.20 -26.69
CA CYS A 434 -16.05 -6.66 -26.73
C CYS A 434 -17.29 -7.22 -27.46
N ARG A 435 -18.30 -6.40 -27.79
CA ARG A 435 -19.59 -6.90 -28.30
C ARG A 435 -19.52 -7.61 -29.65
N SER A 436 -18.54 -7.24 -30.49
CA SER A 436 -18.34 -7.81 -31.83
C SER A 436 -17.11 -8.73 -31.92
N PHE A 437 -16.49 -9.07 -30.79
CA PHE A 437 -15.38 -10.04 -30.78
C PHE A 437 -15.88 -11.45 -31.05
N ARG A 438 -15.23 -12.16 -31.97
CA ARG A 438 -15.58 -13.54 -32.36
C ARG A 438 -14.38 -14.47 -32.16
N PRO A 439 -13.96 -14.74 -30.91
CA PRO A 439 -12.70 -15.41 -30.66
C PRO A 439 -12.73 -16.93 -30.92
N GLN A 440 -13.92 -17.53 -31.04
CA GLN A 440 -14.11 -18.95 -31.40
C GLN A 440 -13.30 -19.93 -30.53
N LEU A 441 -13.17 -19.62 -29.24
CA LEU A 441 -12.34 -20.39 -28.33
C LEU A 441 -13.00 -21.72 -27.92
N PRO A 442 -12.20 -22.80 -27.75
CA PRO A 442 -12.69 -24.08 -27.25
C PRO A 442 -13.00 -24.02 -25.74
N ASP A 443 -13.73 -25.01 -25.24
CA ASP A 443 -14.18 -25.06 -23.84
C ASP A 443 -13.02 -25.10 -22.84
N SER A 444 -11.86 -25.63 -23.23
CA SER A 444 -10.63 -25.65 -22.43
C SER A 444 -10.06 -24.27 -22.13
N MET A 445 -10.41 -23.25 -22.93
CA MET A 445 -9.87 -21.90 -22.85
C MET A 445 -10.81 -20.92 -22.13
N VAL A 446 -12.00 -21.36 -21.73
CA VAL A 446 -13.04 -20.51 -21.14
C VAL A 446 -13.55 -21.04 -19.80
N ILE A 447 -13.91 -20.13 -18.89
CA ILE A 447 -14.51 -20.50 -17.60
C ILE A 447 -16.00 -20.78 -17.76
N GLN A 448 -16.38 -22.05 -17.56
CA GLN A 448 -17.77 -22.51 -17.65
C GLN A 448 -18.60 -22.23 -16.38
N GLY A 449 -17.96 -21.98 -15.23
CA GLY A 449 -18.61 -21.90 -13.92
C GLY A 449 -18.21 -20.70 -13.07
N PRO A 450 -18.71 -20.61 -11.84
CA PRO A 450 -18.24 -19.59 -10.90
C PRO A 450 -16.81 -19.89 -10.45
N ILE A 451 -15.99 -18.84 -10.34
CA ILE A 451 -14.68 -18.93 -9.69
C ILE A 451 -14.90 -19.09 -8.18
N ARG A 452 -14.63 -20.29 -7.66
CA ARG A 452 -14.80 -20.62 -6.24
C ARG A 452 -13.99 -21.84 -5.83
N GLY A 453 -13.64 -21.90 -4.54
CA GLY A 453 -12.97 -23.03 -3.89
C GLY A 453 -13.71 -23.53 -2.65
N LEU A 454 -15.06 -23.49 -2.66
CA LEU A 454 -15.88 -23.99 -1.54
C LEU A 454 -16.01 -25.52 -1.55
N ASP A 455 -16.30 -26.10 -2.72
CA ASP A 455 -16.50 -27.55 -2.86
C ASP A 455 -15.16 -28.31 -2.93
N LYS A 456 -14.09 -27.61 -3.31
CA LYS A 456 -12.72 -28.11 -3.38
C LYS A 456 -11.79 -27.09 -2.72
N PRO A 457 -11.64 -27.15 -1.38
CA PRO A 457 -10.78 -26.22 -0.66
C PRO A 457 -9.35 -26.23 -1.20
N THR A 458 -8.72 -25.05 -1.22
CA THR A 458 -7.31 -24.92 -1.61
C THR A 458 -6.40 -25.59 -0.57
N SER A 459 -5.26 -26.11 -1.00
CA SER A 459 -4.33 -26.80 -0.07
C SER A 459 -3.68 -25.85 0.94
N PHE A 460 -3.75 -24.55 0.68
CA PHE A 460 -3.41 -23.48 1.61
C PHE A 460 -4.43 -22.35 1.48
N PRO A 461 -4.90 -21.72 2.59
CA PRO A 461 -5.86 -20.62 2.51
C PRO A 461 -5.34 -19.39 1.77
N ILE A 462 -6.21 -18.67 1.07
CA ILE A 462 -5.86 -17.43 0.38
C ILE A 462 -5.95 -16.23 1.34
N LEU A 463 -5.02 -15.28 1.23
CA LEU A 463 -5.16 -13.95 1.83
C LEU A 463 -5.65 -12.97 0.77
N PHE A 464 -6.84 -12.43 0.96
CA PHE A 464 -7.31 -11.28 0.20
C PHE A 464 -6.91 -10.01 0.94
N ALA A 465 -6.31 -9.04 0.26
CA ALA A 465 -5.93 -7.76 0.83
C ALA A 465 -6.65 -6.63 0.09
N SER A 466 -7.10 -5.64 0.83
CA SER A 466 -7.88 -4.53 0.27
C SER A 466 -7.78 -3.30 1.17
N ASN A 467 -7.79 -2.13 0.55
CA ASN A 467 -7.93 -0.86 1.25
C ASN A 467 -9.37 -0.68 1.72
N THR A 468 -9.58 0.09 2.78
CA THR A 468 -10.92 0.48 3.23
C THR A 468 -11.68 1.25 2.16
N ILE A 469 -10.97 2.05 1.37
CA ILE A 469 -11.51 2.80 0.23
C ILE A 469 -10.60 2.52 -0.97
N ASP A 470 -11.02 1.59 -1.81
CA ASP A 470 -10.35 1.33 -3.08
C ASP A 470 -11.28 1.76 -4.23
N PRO A 471 -10.92 2.82 -4.97
CA PRO A 471 -11.78 3.39 -5.99
C PRO A 471 -11.87 2.57 -7.27
N ILE A 472 -11.02 1.55 -7.45
CA ILE A 472 -11.00 0.69 -8.65
C ILE A 472 -11.40 -0.73 -8.31
N THR A 473 -10.89 -1.26 -7.18
CA THR A 473 -11.16 -2.63 -6.71
C THR A 473 -11.78 -2.62 -5.31
N PRO A 474 -13.06 -2.23 -5.20
CA PRO A 474 -13.67 -1.87 -3.92
C PRO A 474 -13.69 -3.02 -2.93
N LEU A 475 -13.74 -2.66 -1.64
CA LEU A 475 -13.72 -3.62 -0.54
C LEU A 475 -14.78 -4.72 -0.65
N GLU A 476 -15.94 -4.40 -1.21
CA GLU A 476 -17.01 -5.40 -1.39
C GLU A 476 -16.60 -6.51 -2.36
N SER A 477 -15.77 -6.22 -3.37
CA SER A 477 -15.19 -7.22 -4.27
C SER A 477 -14.27 -8.18 -3.49
N ALA A 478 -13.44 -7.67 -2.58
CA ALA A 478 -12.61 -8.52 -1.71
C ALA A 478 -13.44 -9.39 -0.76
N ARG A 479 -14.51 -8.85 -0.17
CA ARG A 479 -15.46 -9.61 0.67
C ARG A 479 -16.16 -10.71 -0.11
N LYS A 480 -16.64 -10.37 -1.30
CA LYS A 480 -17.30 -11.33 -2.19
C LYS A 480 -16.33 -12.45 -2.57
N MET A 481 -15.12 -12.12 -3.01
CA MET A 481 -14.14 -13.16 -3.40
C MET A 481 -13.70 -14.02 -2.21
N SER A 482 -13.44 -13.44 -1.04
CA SER A 482 -13.11 -14.22 0.17
C SER A 482 -14.24 -15.20 0.54
N SER A 483 -15.51 -14.80 0.42
CA SER A 483 -16.65 -15.69 0.67
C SER A 483 -16.71 -16.92 -0.25
N ARG A 484 -15.99 -16.90 -1.39
CA ARG A 484 -15.94 -17.99 -2.37
C ARG A 484 -14.79 -18.98 -2.14
N PHE A 485 -13.89 -18.72 -1.21
CA PHE A 485 -12.73 -19.59 -0.94
C PHE A 485 -12.68 -19.99 0.53
N ALA A 486 -12.84 -21.28 0.79
CA ALA A 486 -12.91 -21.83 2.15
C ALA A 486 -11.61 -21.53 2.93
N GLY A 487 -11.77 -21.05 4.16
CA GLY A 487 -10.65 -20.76 5.06
C GLY A 487 -9.87 -19.48 4.75
N SER A 488 -10.18 -18.79 3.63
CA SER A 488 -9.57 -17.51 3.28
C SER A 488 -9.83 -16.44 4.35
N ILE A 489 -9.01 -15.40 4.33
CA ILE A 489 -9.12 -14.26 5.23
C ILE A 489 -8.91 -12.96 4.45
N ILE A 490 -9.50 -11.88 4.96
CA ILE A 490 -9.34 -10.54 4.42
C ILE A 490 -8.43 -9.75 5.36
N LEU A 491 -7.37 -9.16 4.83
CA LEU A 491 -6.66 -8.08 5.48
C LEU A 491 -7.19 -6.75 4.96
N LEU A 492 -7.55 -5.89 5.89
CA LEU A 492 -7.94 -4.51 5.61
C LEU A 492 -6.80 -3.57 6.00
N GLN A 493 -6.39 -2.75 5.05
CA GLN A 493 -5.60 -1.55 5.35
C GLN A 493 -6.56 -0.36 5.45
N ASP A 494 -6.46 0.39 6.55
CA ASP A 494 -7.16 1.65 6.70
C ASP A 494 -6.43 2.72 5.87
N ALA A 495 -6.79 2.78 4.59
CA ALA A 495 -6.17 3.61 3.58
C ALA A 495 -7.15 3.88 2.43
N ILE A 496 -6.76 4.83 1.59
CA ILE A 496 -7.39 5.14 0.32
C ILE A 496 -6.39 4.95 -0.82
N GLY A 497 -6.84 4.32 -1.89
CA GLY A 497 -6.08 4.09 -3.11
C GLY A 497 -6.33 2.68 -3.63
N THR A 498 -5.80 2.39 -4.81
CA THR A 498 -5.90 1.07 -5.43
C THR A 498 -4.64 0.27 -5.15
N GLU A 499 -4.83 -0.96 -4.68
CA GLU A 499 -3.74 -1.87 -4.27
C GLU A 499 -2.84 -1.24 -3.18
N PHE A 500 -1.78 -1.94 -2.77
CA PHE A 500 -0.69 -1.33 -1.99
C PHE A 500 0.22 -0.47 -2.89
N HIS A 501 -0.32 0.47 -3.66
CA HIS A 501 0.49 1.49 -4.32
C HIS A 501 0.83 2.59 -3.30
N HIS A 502 2.02 2.51 -2.70
CA HIS A 502 3.00 3.60 -2.60
C HIS A 502 4.13 3.32 -1.58
N PRO A 503 5.40 3.29 -2.04
CA PRO A 503 6.56 3.57 -1.23
C PRO A 503 6.82 5.08 -1.21
N LYS A 504 6.32 5.81 -0.21
CA LYS A 504 7.01 7.07 0.13
C LYS A 504 8.38 6.71 0.69
N LYS A 505 9.45 7.28 0.11
CA LYS A 505 10.77 7.32 0.75
C LYS A 505 10.60 7.83 2.19
N GLY A 506 10.77 6.96 3.18
CA GLY A 506 10.87 7.34 4.58
C GLY A 506 9.69 7.00 5.51
N THR A 507 8.62 6.34 5.07
CA THR A 507 7.49 5.96 5.98
C THR A 507 6.87 4.60 5.66
N LEU A 508 7.04 3.64 6.58
CA LEU A 508 6.18 2.51 6.99
C LEU A 508 5.45 1.59 5.95
N SER A 509 5.59 1.75 4.63
CA SER A 509 4.88 0.87 3.69
C SER A 509 5.64 -0.41 3.31
N GLY A 510 6.98 -0.39 3.28
CA GLY A 510 7.79 -1.62 3.21
C GLY A 510 7.50 -2.54 4.42
N ASP A 511 7.39 -1.93 5.61
CA ASP A 511 7.02 -2.63 6.83
C ASP A 511 5.61 -3.21 6.77
N SER A 512 4.69 -2.65 5.97
CA SER A 512 3.30 -3.12 5.88
C SER A 512 3.17 -4.43 5.13
N VAL A 513 3.90 -4.63 4.02
CA VAL A 513 3.91 -5.89 3.25
C VAL A 513 4.71 -6.98 3.95
N THR A 514 5.79 -6.60 4.64
CA THR A 514 6.48 -7.51 5.56
C THR A 514 5.56 -7.88 6.73
N LEU A 515 4.85 -6.91 7.35
CA LEU A 515 3.80 -7.17 8.36
C LEU A 515 2.66 -8.05 7.83
N LEU A 516 2.35 -7.99 6.53
CA LEU A 516 1.32 -8.78 5.86
C LEU A 516 1.69 -10.26 5.82
N ILE A 517 2.92 -10.58 5.37
CA ILE A 517 3.46 -11.94 5.36
C ILE A 517 3.53 -12.48 6.79
N ILE A 518 4.03 -11.64 7.70
CA ILE A 518 4.12 -11.88 9.15
C ILE A 518 2.76 -12.17 9.78
N LYS A 519 1.76 -11.28 9.62
CA LYS A 519 0.39 -11.44 10.16
C LYS A 519 -0.29 -12.68 9.58
N PHE A 520 -0.04 -13.00 8.32
CA PHE A 520 -0.58 -14.19 7.68
C PHE A 520 -0.03 -15.47 8.29
N GLU A 521 1.28 -15.57 8.49
CA GLU A 521 1.90 -16.71 9.18
C GLU A 521 1.40 -16.85 10.62
N ILE A 522 1.27 -15.75 11.34
CA ILE A 522 0.74 -15.69 12.71
C ILE A 522 -0.71 -16.18 12.81
N LEU A 523 -1.60 -15.72 11.92
CA LEU A 523 -3.01 -16.14 11.91
C LEU A 523 -3.16 -17.65 11.64
N GLN A 524 -2.26 -18.23 10.85
CA GLN A 524 -2.22 -19.67 10.59
C GLN A 524 -1.67 -20.47 11.77
N LEU A 525 -0.62 -19.98 12.46
CA LEU A 525 -0.08 -20.59 13.68
C LEU A 525 -1.11 -20.63 14.83
N SER A 526 -1.89 -19.56 14.99
CA SER A 526 -2.96 -19.50 15.99
C SER A 526 -4.09 -20.53 15.72
N ARG A 527 -4.46 -20.75 14.45
CA ARG A 527 -5.45 -21.78 14.07
C ARG A 527 -4.92 -23.21 14.23
N ARG A 528 -3.63 -23.46 13.97
CA ARG A 528 -3.00 -24.76 14.24
C ARG A 528 -3.01 -25.11 15.73
N LYS A 529 -2.71 -24.14 16.62
CA LYS A 529 -2.82 -24.34 18.08
C LYS A 529 -4.26 -24.60 18.55
N LYS A 530 -5.26 -23.97 17.93
CA LYS A 530 -6.69 -24.23 18.24
C LYS A 530 -7.17 -25.62 17.82
N LYS A 531 -6.60 -26.21 16.76
CA LYS A 531 -6.92 -27.59 16.33
C LYS A 531 -6.25 -28.66 17.20
N THR A 532 -5.14 -28.35 17.87
CA THR A 532 -4.46 -29.29 18.78
C THR A 532 -4.96 -29.22 20.22
N SER A 533 -5.80 -28.24 20.57
CA SER A 533 -6.46 -28.14 21.89
C SER A 533 -7.94 -28.55 21.80
N THR A 534 -8.22 -29.82 21.50
CA THR A 534 -9.55 -30.40 21.75
C THR A 534 -9.59 -30.99 23.15
N GLY A 535 -10.37 -30.38 24.03
CA GLY A 535 -10.69 -30.97 25.33
C GLY A 535 -11.19 -29.96 26.35
N ILE A 536 -12.28 -29.25 26.06
CA ILE A 536 -13.30 -28.73 27.00
C ILE A 536 -14.46 -28.20 26.13
N PRO A 537 -15.71 -28.66 26.32
CA PRO A 537 -16.85 -28.13 25.56
C PRO A 537 -17.18 -26.69 26.02
N PRO A 538 -17.66 -25.81 25.14
CA PRO A 538 -18.20 -24.53 25.57
C PRO A 538 -19.55 -24.79 26.25
N SER A 539 -19.66 -24.40 27.52
CA SER A 539 -20.96 -24.30 28.19
C SER A 539 -21.72 -23.12 27.58
N ASP A 540 -22.91 -23.41 27.05
CA ASP A 540 -23.96 -22.44 26.78
C ASP A 540 -24.30 -21.70 28.08
N ASP A 541 -24.08 -20.38 28.12
CA ASP A 541 -25.03 -19.48 28.77
C ASP A 541 -24.79 -18.00 28.40
N TYR A 542 -25.87 -17.21 28.49
CA TYR A 542 -26.00 -15.75 28.36
C TYR A 542 -26.26 -15.17 26.96
N GLN A 543 -27.53 -15.31 26.55
CA GLN A 543 -28.29 -14.15 26.08
C GLN A 543 -28.78 -13.26 27.24
N THR A 544 -29.07 -12.01 26.88
CA THR A 544 -29.79 -10.94 27.61
C THR A 544 -29.10 -10.26 28.80
N THR A 545 -28.73 -8.99 28.64
CA THR A 545 -29.48 -7.84 29.18
C THR A 545 -28.96 -6.52 28.58
N LEU A 546 -29.78 -5.88 27.75
CA LEU A 546 -29.70 -4.46 27.40
C LEU A 546 -30.37 -3.66 28.53
N LYS A 547 -29.62 -2.79 29.24
CA LYS A 547 -30.11 -1.57 29.94
C LYS A 547 -28.98 -0.85 30.70
N LYS A 548 -28.42 0.22 30.13
CA LYS A 548 -28.22 1.59 30.69
C LYS A 548 -27.00 2.32 30.09
N PRO A 549 -27.09 3.63 29.85
CA PRO A 549 -26.05 4.45 29.22
C PRO A 549 -25.01 4.92 30.25
N LEU A 550 -23.97 4.12 30.46
CA LEU A 550 -22.79 4.50 31.26
C LEU A 550 -21.48 3.85 30.77
N SER A 551 -21.55 2.88 29.84
CA SER A 551 -20.40 2.10 29.32
C SER A 551 -19.53 2.82 28.29
N ASP A 552 -20.00 3.91 27.70
CA ASP A 552 -19.35 4.49 26.51
C ASP A 552 -18.16 5.39 26.87
N ILE A 553 -18.08 5.88 28.12
CA ILE A 553 -16.98 6.74 28.56
C ILE A 553 -15.80 5.92 29.10
N GLU A 554 -16.05 4.75 29.70
CA GLU A 554 -14.99 3.83 30.15
C GLU A 554 -14.26 3.18 28.98
N ASN A 555 -14.96 2.92 27.86
CA ASN A 555 -14.35 2.41 26.62
C ASN A 555 -13.47 3.46 25.91
N LEU A 556 -13.80 4.75 26.04
CA LEU A 556 -13.05 5.84 25.41
C LEU A 556 -11.63 5.96 25.98
N ILE A 557 -11.47 5.71 27.28
CA ILE A 557 -10.19 5.81 28.01
C ILE A 557 -9.22 4.66 27.65
N SER A 558 -9.75 3.48 27.35
CA SER A 558 -8.97 2.28 26.95
C SER A 558 -8.17 2.49 25.66
N THR A 559 -8.66 3.34 24.76
CA THR A 559 -8.04 3.58 23.45
C THR A 559 -6.83 4.50 23.53
N SER A 560 -6.91 5.58 24.30
CA SER A 560 -5.80 6.54 24.50
C SER A 560 -4.64 5.96 25.31
N PHE A 561 -4.94 5.08 26.27
CA PHE A 561 -3.94 4.42 27.11
C PHE A 561 -2.96 3.53 26.33
N LEU A 562 -3.32 3.11 25.10
CA LEU A 562 -2.45 2.34 24.21
C LEU A 562 -1.92 3.11 23.02
N THR A 563 -2.51 4.26 22.66
CA THR A 563 -1.80 5.23 21.80
C THR A 563 -0.53 5.73 22.50
N LEU A 564 -0.44 5.62 23.82
CA LEU A 564 0.78 5.83 24.60
C LEU A 564 1.88 4.79 24.39
N LEU A 565 1.55 3.64 23.83
CA LEU A 565 2.51 2.67 23.33
C LEU A 565 2.66 2.77 21.80
N SER A 566 2.20 3.87 21.17
CA SER A 566 2.21 4.07 19.70
C SER A 566 3.60 4.25 19.09
N ASN A 567 4.65 3.88 19.82
CA ASN A 567 5.88 3.44 19.20
C ASN A 567 6.28 2.04 19.71
N PRO A 568 5.54 0.96 19.35
CA PRO A 568 6.04 -0.39 19.59
C PRO A 568 7.33 -0.62 18.81
N MET A 569 7.55 0.15 17.73
CA MET A 569 8.77 0.13 16.90
C MET A 569 9.97 0.86 17.53
N ALA A 570 9.77 1.84 18.42
CA ALA A 570 10.87 2.38 19.23
C ALA A 570 11.24 1.44 20.40
N LEU A 571 10.34 0.53 20.78
CA LEU A 571 10.67 -0.61 21.64
C LEU A 571 11.38 -1.75 20.87
N VAL A 572 11.35 -1.74 19.54
CA VAL A 572 11.85 -2.84 18.69
C VAL A 572 13.14 -2.46 17.96
N ARG A 573 13.46 -1.18 17.78
CA ARG A 573 14.80 -0.77 17.35
C ARG A 573 15.72 -0.58 18.55
N LYS A 574 16.31 -1.73 18.92
CA LYS A 574 17.53 -1.96 19.72
C LYS A 574 17.30 -2.15 21.23
N ASP A 575 17.53 -3.42 21.58
CA ASP A 575 17.83 -4.01 22.88
C ASP A 575 16.65 -4.42 23.77
N VAL A 576 16.29 -5.67 23.52
CA VAL A 576 15.57 -6.72 24.23
C VAL A 576 14.81 -6.43 25.54
N LEU A 577 13.52 -6.81 25.53
CA LEU A 577 12.58 -6.66 26.64
C LEU A 577 11.72 -7.91 26.88
N HIS A 578 11.70 -8.39 28.13
CA HIS A 578 10.98 -9.57 28.63
C HIS A 578 9.43 -9.47 28.52
N PRO A 579 8.72 -10.63 28.54
CA PRO A 579 7.25 -10.76 28.48
C PRO A 579 6.33 -10.00 29.43
N ASP A 580 6.82 -9.26 30.44
CA ASP A 580 6.00 -8.99 31.61
C ASP A 580 5.91 -7.56 32.20
N PRO A 581 5.95 -6.47 31.41
CA PRO A 581 5.42 -5.20 31.92
C PRO A 581 3.89 -5.26 32.06
N PHE A 582 3.20 -6.15 31.33
CA PHE A 582 1.74 -6.23 31.29
C PHE A 582 1.12 -7.13 32.39
N GLN A 583 1.76 -8.21 32.92
CA GLN A 583 1.29 -8.83 34.18
C GLN A 583 1.77 -8.08 35.41
N HIS A 584 2.91 -7.38 35.37
CA HIS A 584 3.26 -6.48 36.48
C HIS A 584 2.30 -5.29 36.56
N MET A 585 1.91 -4.72 35.41
CA MET A 585 0.76 -3.81 35.36
C MET A 585 -0.54 -4.52 35.74
N ARG A 586 -0.88 -5.73 35.29
CA ARG A 586 -2.13 -6.40 35.75
C ARG A 586 -2.16 -6.68 37.25
N SER A 587 -1.07 -7.11 37.85
CA SER A 587 -0.99 -7.40 39.29
C SER A 587 -1.12 -6.12 40.12
N ARG A 588 -0.61 -4.98 39.64
CA ARG A 588 -0.84 -3.65 40.25
C ARG A 588 -2.19 -3.02 39.85
N ASN A 589 -2.72 -3.33 38.66
CA ASN A 589 -3.98 -2.83 38.09
C ASN A 589 -5.21 -3.59 38.63
N HIS A 590 -5.02 -4.73 39.31
CA HIS A 590 -6.06 -5.32 40.17
C HIS A 590 -6.55 -4.34 41.26
N GLY A 591 -5.77 -3.31 41.59
CA GLY A 591 -6.17 -2.24 42.52
C GLY A 591 -6.73 -0.95 41.88
N LEU A 592 -6.62 -0.76 40.55
CA LEU A 592 -6.87 0.55 39.90
C LEU A 592 -8.04 0.56 38.90
N CYS A 593 -8.50 -0.61 38.46
CA CYS A 593 -9.63 -0.77 37.53
C CYS A 593 -9.50 0.04 36.22
N ILE A 594 -8.29 0.15 35.66
CA ILE A 594 -8.08 0.82 34.35
C ILE A 594 -8.20 -0.23 33.24
N PRO A 595 -9.15 -0.09 32.29
CA PRO A 595 -9.34 -1.05 31.21
C PRO A 595 -8.14 -1.00 30.25
N VAL A 596 -7.41 -2.10 30.15
CA VAL A 596 -6.30 -2.29 29.20
C VAL A 596 -6.59 -3.46 28.28
N PRO A 597 -6.49 -3.30 26.95
CA PRO A 597 -6.72 -4.40 26.00
C PRO A 597 -5.83 -5.60 26.27
N ARG A 598 -6.40 -6.80 26.15
CA ARG A 598 -5.68 -8.04 26.44
C ARG A 598 -4.61 -8.31 25.39
N VAL A 599 -3.35 -8.38 25.81
CA VAL A 599 -2.27 -8.98 24.98
C VAL A 599 -2.52 -10.48 24.88
N PHE A 600 -2.68 -10.98 23.65
CA PHE A 600 -2.90 -12.39 23.36
C PHE A 600 -1.59 -13.18 23.23
N THR A 601 -0.59 -12.59 22.58
CA THR A 601 0.75 -13.18 22.40
C THR A 601 1.69 -12.09 21.88
N TRP A 602 2.99 -12.31 22.00
CA TRP A 602 4.02 -11.43 21.48
C TRP A 602 5.32 -12.24 21.32
N ASN A 603 6.28 -11.73 20.58
CA ASN A 603 7.63 -12.28 20.48
C ASN A 603 8.61 -11.16 20.16
N CYS A 604 9.70 -11.02 20.92
CA CYS A 604 10.77 -10.03 20.67
C CYS A 604 12.01 -10.63 20.02
N ASP A 605 12.03 -11.94 19.76
CA ASP A 605 13.13 -12.58 19.07
C ASP A 605 12.82 -12.57 17.57
N PRO A 606 13.52 -11.79 16.73
CA PRO A 606 13.27 -11.78 15.30
C PRO A 606 13.57 -13.14 14.64
N SER A 607 14.27 -14.07 15.32
CA SER A 607 14.47 -15.44 14.85
C SER A 607 13.22 -16.33 15.00
N ASN A 608 12.13 -15.79 15.55
CA ASN A 608 10.87 -16.52 15.62
C ASN A 608 10.32 -16.79 14.20
N PRO A 609 9.36 -17.73 14.02
CA PRO A 609 8.87 -18.13 12.69
C PRO A 609 8.41 -16.97 11.80
N VAL A 610 8.01 -15.86 12.42
CA VAL A 610 7.55 -14.63 11.76
C VAL A 610 8.70 -13.83 11.13
N GLY A 611 9.93 -13.97 11.61
CA GLY A 611 11.09 -13.21 11.12
C GLY A 611 11.18 -11.77 11.64
N SER A 612 10.35 -11.39 12.62
CA SER A 612 10.30 -10.03 13.20
C SER A 612 9.62 -10.05 14.56
N GLU A 613 9.91 -9.05 15.40
CA GLU A 613 9.23 -8.83 16.66
C GLU A 613 7.75 -8.46 16.47
N TYR A 614 6.85 -8.96 17.34
CA TYR A 614 5.42 -8.66 17.25
C TYR A 614 4.73 -8.64 18.62
N ILE A 615 3.61 -7.93 18.69
CA ILE A 615 2.63 -7.99 19.79
C ILE A 615 1.23 -8.13 19.18
N ILE A 616 0.45 -9.09 19.65
CA ILE A 616 -0.96 -9.28 19.29
C ILE A 616 -1.80 -8.96 20.52
N MET A 617 -2.76 -8.07 20.38
CA MET A 617 -3.63 -7.64 21.46
C MET A 617 -5.09 -7.49 21.02
N GLU A 618 -5.98 -7.44 22.00
CA GLU A 618 -7.41 -7.20 21.83
C GLU A 618 -7.64 -5.84 21.16
N LYS A 619 -8.62 -5.81 20.25
CA LYS A 619 -9.03 -4.57 19.62
C LYS A 619 -9.75 -3.70 20.66
N ALA A 620 -9.22 -2.51 20.94
CA ALA A 620 -9.92 -1.51 21.73
C ALA A 620 -11.27 -1.17 21.05
N LYS A 621 -12.36 -1.26 21.81
CA LYS A 621 -13.71 -0.95 21.33
C LYS A 621 -14.02 0.50 21.64
N GLY A 622 -14.60 1.23 20.67
CA GLY A 622 -15.00 2.63 20.86
C GLY A 622 -14.83 3.48 19.59
N THR A 623 -15.06 4.78 19.73
CA THR A 623 -14.80 5.80 18.70
C THR A 623 -13.66 6.69 19.18
N ALA A 624 -12.74 7.09 18.29
CA ALA A 624 -11.63 7.95 18.68
C ALA A 624 -12.17 9.32 19.15
N LEU A 625 -11.64 9.84 20.26
CA LEU A 625 -12.11 11.10 20.84
C LEU A 625 -11.99 12.25 19.83
N GLY A 626 -10.93 12.27 19.02
CA GLY A 626 -10.72 13.29 17.98
C GLY A 626 -11.88 13.40 16.98
N ASP A 627 -12.53 12.27 16.65
CA ASP A 627 -13.62 12.22 15.68
C ASP A 627 -14.91 12.88 16.20
N VAL A 628 -15.10 12.85 17.53
CA VAL A 628 -16.34 13.27 18.20
C VAL A 628 -16.18 14.52 19.04
N TRP A 629 -14.96 14.90 19.45
CA TRP A 629 -14.69 15.96 20.43
C TRP A 629 -15.39 17.27 20.07
N TYR A 630 -15.27 17.72 18.83
CA TYR A 630 -15.84 18.99 18.37
C TYR A 630 -17.37 18.97 18.31
N ARG A 631 -17.98 17.79 18.23
CA ARG A 631 -19.44 17.59 18.20
C ARG A 631 -20.04 17.38 19.60
N LEU A 632 -19.20 17.11 20.61
CA LEU A 632 -19.67 16.90 21.98
C LEU A 632 -20.19 18.21 22.61
N PRO A 633 -21.38 18.19 23.26
CA PRO A 633 -21.84 19.30 24.08
C PRO A 633 -20.87 19.62 25.21
N ASN A 634 -20.77 20.89 25.62
CA ASN A 634 -19.89 21.34 26.70
C ASN A 634 -20.05 20.55 28.02
N PRO A 635 -21.27 20.18 28.48
CA PRO A 635 -21.42 19.34 29.67
C PRO A 635 -20.73 17.97 29.53
N SER A 636 -20.77 17.37 28.34
CA SER A 636 -20.12 16.09 28.05
C SER A 636 -18.60 16.24 28.01
N LYS A 637 -18.07 17.33 27.43
CA LYS A 637 -16.64 17.66 27.47
C LYS A 637 -16.15 17.84 28.91
N HIS A 638 -16.87 18.56 29.74
CA HIS A 638 -16.51 18.76 31.14
C HIS A 638 -16.50 17.45 31.93
N LYS A 639 -17.52 16.60 31.73
CA LYS A 639 -17.57 15.26 32.33
C LYS A 639 -16.39 14.39 31.88
N PHE A 640 -16.02 14.45 30.60
CA PHE A 640 -14.86 13.74 30.08
C PHE A 640 -13.56 14.22 30.72
N ILE A 641 -13.31 15.53 30.76
CA ILE A 641 -12.12 16.12 31.41
C ILE A 641 -12.04 15.70 32.87
N LYS A 642 -13.16 15.66 33.60
CA LYS A 642 -13.18 15.18 34.99
C LYS A 642 -12.72 13.72 35.12
N HIS A 643 -13.24 12.82 34.29
CA HIS A 643 -12.80 11.42 34.31
C HIS A 643 -11.33 11.25 33.91
N LEU A 644 -10.85 12.11 33.01
CA LEU A 644 -9.46 12.15 32.60
C LEU A 644 -8.53 12.55 33.74
N VAL A 645 -8.92 13.58 34.51
CA VAL A 645 -8.21 14.00 35.73
C VAL A 645 -8.23 12.89 36.79
N GLU A 646 -9.36 12.20 36.96
CA GLU A 646 -9.47 11.06 37.88
C GLU A 646 -8.57 9.88 37.46
N LEU A 647 -8.44 9.64 36.16
CA LEU A 647 -7.52 8.63 35.62
C LEU A 647 -6.06 9.03 35.89
N GLU A 648 -5.69 10.26 35.57
CA GLU A 648 -4.33 10.77 35.83
C GLU A 648 -3.97 10.70 37.32
N ALA A 649 -4.91 11.04 38.20
CA ALA A 649 -4.69 10.90 39.63
C ALA A 649 -4.44 9.45 40.07
N LYS A 650 -5.15 8.49 39.46
CA LYS A 650 -4.92 7.06 39.69
C LYS A 650 -3.54 6.60 39.19
N LEU A 651 -3.09 7.10 38.04
CA LEU A 651 -1.77 6.78 37.48
C LEU A 651 -0.64 7.40 38.32
N ALA A 652 -0.79 8.66 38.70
CA ALA A 652 0.17 9.42 39.50
C ALA A 652 0.25 8.96 40.97
N ALA A 653 -0.76 8.23 41.47
CA ALA A 653 -0.73 7.60 42.78
C ALA A 653 0.20 6.38 42.86
N MET A 654 0.70 5.87 41.73
CA MET A 654 1.63 4.73 41.70
C MET A 654 3.09 5.21 41.79
N PRO A 655 3.79 4.94 42.91
CA PRO A 655 5.23 5.20 42.98
C PRO A 655 6.00 4.11 42.23
N PHE A 656 6.95 4.54 41.40
CA PHE A 656 7.92 3.66 40.76
C PHE A 656 9.28 3.81 41.44
N PRO A 657 10.02 2.69 41.64
CA PRO A 657 11.34 2.72 42.26
C PRO A 657 12.38 3.46 41.39
N GLY A 658 12.09 3.64 40.08
CA GLY A 658 12.91 4.37 39.11
C GLY A 658 12.20 4.52 37.76
N HIS A 659 12.87 5.14 36.81
CA HIS A 659 12.41 5.35 35.44
C HIS A 659 13.54 5.05 34.45
N GLY A 660 13.19 4.58 33.26
CA GLY A 660 14.15 4.16 32.25
C GLY A 660 13.59 3.09 31.33
N CYS A 661 14.39 2.64 30.37
CA CYS A 661 14.08 1.47 29.57
C CYS A 661 14.53 0.20 30.32
N ILE A 662 13.87 -0.92 30.10
CA ILE A 662 14.32 -2.20 30.66
C ILE A 662 15.43 -2.75 29.74
N TYR A 663 16.41 -3.45 30.29
CA TYR A 663 17.52 -4.06 29.56
C TYR A 663 17.84 -5.42 30.15
N TYR A 664 18.44 -6.32 29.38
CA TYR A 664 19.21 -7.39 30.00
C TYR A 664 20.43 -6.80 30.71
N LYS A 665 20.74 -7.33 31.89
CA LYS A 665 21.92 -6.94 32.66
C LYS A 665 23.22 -7.06 31.85
N GLN A 666 23.29 -8.03 30.94
CA GLN A 666 24.47 -8.31 30.12
C GLN A 666 24.68 -7.34 28.95
N ASP A 667 23.64 -6.62 28.51
CA ASP A 667 23.69 -5.77 27.32
C ASP A 667 24.19 -4.34 27.63
N LEU A 668 24.23 -3.96 28.92
CA LEU A 668 24.77 -2.67 29.36
C LEU A 668 26.31 -2.75 29.50
N GLN A 669 27.05 -2.26 28.50
CA GLN A 669 28.50 -2.46 28.36
C GLN A 669 29.43 -1.62 29.27
N THR A 670 28.96 -0.99 30.34
CA THR A 670 29.82 -0.23 31.28
C THR A 670 29.18 -0.13 32.66
N PRO A 671 29.93 0.15 33.74
CA PRO A 671 29.33 0.33 35.06
C PRO A 671 28.56 1.65 35.06
N TYR A 672 27.31 1.61 34.60
CA TYR A 672 26.38 2.74 34.66
C TYR A 672 26.07 3.00 36.14
N PRO A 673 26.63 4.04 36.77
CA PRO A 673 26.62 4.15 38.20
C PRO A 673 25.41 4.99 38.63
N LYS A 674 24.40 4.35 39.24
CA LYS A 674 23.74 4.78 40.51
C LYS A 674 22.30 4.26 40.71
N TYR A 675 21.61 3.69 39.73
CA TYR A 675 20.19 3.32 39.91
C TYR A 675 19.76 2.05 39.17
N GLN A 676 20.58 0.99 39.20
CA GLN A 676 20.11 -0.33 38.77
C GLN A 676 19.09 -0.86 39.79
N ILE A 677 17.81 -0.65 39.50
CA ILE A 677 16.74 -1.28 40.26
C ILE A 677 16.61 -2.71 39.76
N SER A 678 16.98 -3.65 40.62
CA SER A 678 16.70 -5.06 40.40
C SER A 678 15.27 -5.36 40.84
N PHE A 679 14.53 -6.11 40.03
CA PHE A 679 13.17 -6.53 40.39
C PHE A 679 13.26 -7.71 41.37
N GLY A 680 13.09 -7.45 42.67
CA GLY A 680 13.03 -8.50 43.70
C GLY A 680 14.38 -9.01 44.21
N GLU A 681 14.35 -9.75 45.33
CA GLU A 681 15.51 -10.35 46.01
C GLU A 681 16.05 -11.62 45.31
N ASP A 682 15.49 -11.98 44.16
CA ASP A 682 15.82 -13.22 43.44
C ASP A 682 16.92 -12.96 42.40
N GLU A 683 18.11 -13.53 42.60
CA GLU A 683 19.27 -13.39 41.69
C GLU A 683 19.01 -13.97 40.28
N SER A 684 17.89 -14.66 40.06
CA SER A 684 17.46 -15.17 38.76
C SER A 684 16.97 -14.09 37.77
N VAL A 685 16.77 -12.84 38.21
CA VAL A 685 16.26 -11.77 37.35
C VAL A 685 17.35 -11.21 36.42
N LYS A 686 17.23 -11.57 35.13
CA LYS A 686 18.14 -11.20 34.03
C LYS A 686 18.07 -9.74 33.59
N PHE A 687 17.14 -8.95 34.12
CA PHE A 687 16.82 -7.60 33.63
C PHE A 687 17.15 -6.50 34.65
N CYS A 688 17.34 -5.29 34.17
CA CYS A 688 17.51 -4.07 34.96
C CYS A 688 16.87 -2.87 34.25
N ILE A 689 16.63 -1.78 34.98
CA ILE A 689 16.24 -0.50 34.40
C ILE A 689 17.53 0.27 34.03
N GLY A 690 17.67 0.61 32.75
CA GLY A 690 18.78 1.38 32.18
C GLY A 690 18.30 2.71 31.59
N PRO A 691 19.15 3.41 30.81
CA PRO A 691 18.84 4.75 30.29
C PRO A 691 17.62 4.78 29.36
N VAL A 692 17.00 5.97 29.23
CA VAL A 692 15.89 6.19 28.29
C VAL A 692 16.46 6.32 26.86
N VAL A 693 15.87 5.60 25.90
CA VAL A 693 16.34 5.55 24.51
C VAL A 693 15.62 6.53 23.57
N ASP A 694 14.88 7.49 24.09
CA ASP A 694 14.18 8.47 23.25
C ASP A 694 15.20 9.22 22.37
N PRO A 695 15.05 9.22 21.02
CA PRO A 695 15.98 9.84 20.09
C PRO A 695 16.33 11.28 20.46
N VAL A 696 15.41 12.04 21.08
CA VAL A 696 15.62 13.44 21.48
C VAL A 696 16.80 13.59 22.47
N PHE A 697 17.09 12.57 23.27
CA PHE A 697 18.23 12.57 24.21
C PHE A 697 19.56 12.28 23.53
N TRP A 698 19.54 11.77 22.29
CA TRP A 698 20.71 11.36 21.51
C TRP A 698 20.99 12.28 20.31
N SER A 699 20.01 13.09 19.90
CA SER A 699 20.15 14.13 18.86
C SER A 699 21.14 15.24 19.26
N ASP A 700 21.79 15.86 18.27
CA ASP A 700 22.67 17.04 18.40
C ASP A 700 23.83 16.89 19.40
N GLY A 701 24.31 15.68 19.64
CA GLY A 701 25.38 15.43 20.62
C GLY A 701 24.96 15.69 22.07
N ARG A 702 23.64 15.82 22.35
CA ARG A 702 23.10 16.02 23.71
C ARG A 702 23.53 14.91 24.66
N ALA A 703 23.61 13.68 24.16
CA ALA A 703 24.09 12.51 24.90
C ALA A 703 25.54 12.67 25.40
N GLU A 704 26.38 13.42 24.68
CA GLU A 704 27.80 13.63 24.98
C GLU A 704 28.05 14.90 25.82
N MET A 705 27.02 15.72 26.04
CA MET A 705 27.13 16.88 26.90
C MET A 705 27.40 16.45 28.35
N THR A 706 28.47 16.99 28.93
CA THR A 706 28.87 16.83 30.33
C THR A 706 27.96 17.68 31.23
N LEU A 707 26.68 17.32 31.28
CA LEU A 707 25.65 17.96 32.10
C LEU A 707 25.11 16.96 33.13
N ASP A 708 24.93 17.42 34.37
CA ASP A 708 24.22 16.67 35.40
C ASP A 708 22.72 16.60 35.02
N ARG A 709 22.26 15.39 34.68
CA ARG A 709 20.87 15.13 34.21
C ARG A 709 19.93 14.73 35.33
N GLY A 710 20.31 14.96 36.59
CA GLY A 710 19.35 15.16 37.67
C GLY A 710 19.63 14.38 38.96
N PRO A 711 18.66 14.40 39.89
CA PRO A 711 17.53 15.33 39.92
C PRO A 711 18.02 16.75 40.26
N CYS A 712 17.60 17.74 39.48
CA CYS A 712 17.81 19.13 39.88
C CYS A 712 17.05 19.35 41.20
N ILE A 713 17.70 19.96 42.18
CA ILE A 713 17.07 20.18 43.51
C ILE A 713 15.79 21.02 43.35
N ASN A 714 15.70 21.85 42.31
CA ASN A 714 14.51 22.62 41.95
C ASN A 714 14.62 23.21 40.52
N GLU A 715 13.80 22.74 39.58
CA GLU A 715 13.78 23.22 38.17
C GLU A 715 13.52 24.73 38.07
N ARG A 716 12.68 25.27 38.97
CA ARG A 716 12.40 26.72 39.06
C ARG A 716 13.67 27.51 39.37
N ILE A 717 14.48 27.03 40.31
CA ILE A 717 15.75 27.69 40.69
C ILE A 717 16.76 27.60 39.55
N TRP A 718 16.80 26.46 38.85
CA TRP A 718 17.65 26.31 37.68
C TRP A 718 17.24 27.27 36.56
N ALA A 719 15.95 27.31 36.22
CA ALA A 719 15.40 28.20 35.21
C ALA A 719 15.70 29.68 35.50
N MET A 720 15.50 30.12 36.75
CA MET A 720 15.80 31.49 37.17
C MET A 720 17.27 31.89 37.01
N ARG A 721 18.20 30.93 37.17
CA ARG A 721 19.65 31.21 37.15
C ARG A 721 20.30 30.99 35.79
N SER A 722 19.76 30.06 35.01
CA SER A 722 20.49 29.47 33.88
C SER A 722 19.71 29.48 32.57
N ALA A 723 18.38 29.62 32.59
CA ALA A 723 17.59 29.59 31.36
C ALA A 723 17.86 30.82 30.49
N ARG A 724 17.86 30.60 29.18
CA ARG A 724 18.04 31.64 28.15
C ARG A 724 16.85 31.61 27.20
N PRO A 725 16.52 32.73 26.53
CA PRO A 725 15.48 32.75 25.52
C PRO A 725 15.73 31.70 24.44
N ARG A 726 14.70 30.93 24.08
CA ARG A 726 14.80 29.86 23.06
C ARG A 726 13.66 29.96 22.07
N ILE A 727 13.87 29.50 20.83
CA ILE A 727 12.75 29.25 19.92
C ILE A 727 11.98 28.03 20.44
N ASN A 728 10.70 28.18 20.73
CA ASN A 728 9.79 27.09 21.03
C ASN A 728 8.84 26.90 19.85
N TYR A 729 9.22 26.03 18.90
CA TYR A 729 8.48 25.78 17.65
C TYR A 729 7.04 25.26 17.87
N TYR A 730 6.71 24.80 19.08
CA TYR A 730 5.34 24.42 19.44
C TYR A 730 4.46 25.64 19.80
N ARG A 731 5.06 26.80 20.03
CA ARG A 731 4.38 28.04 20.43
C ARG A 731 4.48 29.14 19.38
N SER A 732 5.67 29.37 18.83
CA SER A 732 5.91 30.34 17.76
C SER A 732 7.14 29.94 16.95
N ASN A 733 7.06 30.13 15.63
CA ASN A 733 8.20 29.92 14.73
C ASN A 733 9.08 31.18 14.59
N THR A 734 8.64 32.31 15.15
CA THR A 734 9.30 33.61 15.02
C THR A 734 9.75 34.19 16.35
N ASP A 735 9.01 33.91 17.42
CA ASP A 735 9.23 34.53 18.72
C ASP A 735 9.96 33.58 19.66
N HIS A 736 10.93 34.14 20.41
CA HIS A 736 11.59 33.39 21.45
C HIS A 736 10.70 33.31 22.70
N GLU A 737 10.56 32.10 23.23
CA GLU A 737 10.05 31.88 24.57
C GLU A 737 11.07 32.41 25.58
N MET A 738 10.61 33.36 26.41
CA MET A 738 11.45 34.00 27.40
C MET A 738 11.52 33.15 28.68
N PRO A 739 12.64 33.16 29.42
CA PRO A 739 12.76 32.42 30.69
C PRO A 739 11.63 32.72 31.69
N SER A 740 11.13 33.97 31.72
CA SER A 740 10.00 34.36 32.57
C SER A 740 8.70 33.62 32.24
N GLU A 741 8.47 33.30 30.97
CA GLU A 741 7.29 32.57 30.52
C GLU A 741 7.37 31.09 30.88
N TYR A 742 8.57 30.51 30.80
CA TYR A 742 8.84 29.16 31.30
C TYR A 742 8.64 29.07 32.83
N ILE A 743 9.09 30.08 33.57
CA ILE A 743 8.85 30.17 35.02
C ILE A 743 7.35 30.29 35.33
N ASP A 744 6.62 31.14 34.60
CA ASP A 744 5.16 31.27 34.75
C ASP A 744 4.43 29.94 34.50
N LEU A 745 4.90 29.15 33.53
CA LEU A 745 4.38 27.80 33.29
C LEU A 745 4.64 26.86 34.48
N ILE A 746 5.83 26.91 35.08
CA ILE A 746 6.15 26.14 36.30
C ILE A 746 5.22 26.56 37.46
N GLU A 747 4.98 27.85 37.66
CA GLU A 747 4.06 28.34 38.70
C GLU A 747 2.63 27.83 38.48
N LYS A 748 2.15 27.89 37.24
CA LYS A 748 0.84 27.33 36.86
C LYS A 748 0.77 25.83 37.10
N TYR A 749 1.82 25.09 36.74
CA TYR A 749 1.92 23.66 37.01
C TYR A 749 1.85 23.38 38.53
N LEU A 750 2.55 24.15 39.35
CA LEU A 750 2.54 23.99 40.81
C LEU A 750 1.17 24.26 41.46
N LEU A 751 0.32 25.07 40.82
CA LEU A 751 -1.07 25.26 41.24
C LEU A 751 -1.96 24.04 40.91
N VAL A 752 -1.69 23.35 39.81
CA VAL A 752 -2.52 22.24 39.32
C VAL A 752 -2.06 20.89 39.88
N VAL A 753 -0.76 20.71 40.07
CA VAL A 753 -0.16 19.41 40.43
C VAL A 753 -0.70 18.79 41.72
N PRO A 754 -1.10 19.52 42.78
CA PRO A 754 -1.66 18.90 43.99
C PRO A 754 -3.01 18.23 43.72
N HIS A 755 -3.77 18.75 42.74
CA HIS A 755 -5.05 18.19 42.34
C HIS A 755 -4.89 16.92 41.49
N LEU A 756 -3.75 16.76 40.81
CA LEU A 756 -3.43 15.59 40.01
C LEU A 756 -2.71 14.51 40.83
N THR A 757 -1.69 14.89 41.59
CA THR A 757 -0.78 13.94 42.25
C THR A 757 -1.11 13.68 43.71
N GLN A 758 -1.98 14.50 44.32
CA GLN A 758 -2.23 14.56 45.76
C GLN A 758 -0.96 14.84 46.60
N CYS A 759 0.12 15.30 45.97
CA CYS A 759 1.35 15.69 46.65
C CYS A 759 1.35 17.18 46.97
N GLU A 760 2.00 17.57 48.07
CA GLU A 760 2.18 18.99 48.39
C GLU A 760 3.16 19.65 47.39
N PRO A 761 2.87 20.89 46.93
CA PRO A 761 3.78 21.67 46.11
C PRO A 761 5.18 21.75 46.74
N GLY A 762 6.22 21.46 45.96
CA GLY A 762 7.61 21.53 46.42
C GLY A 762 8.09 20.35 47.28
N SER A 763 7.25 19.34 47.51
CA SER A 763 7.69 18.10 48.16
C SER A 763 8.60 17.26 47.25
N SER A 764 9.55 16.51 47.83
CA SER A 764 10.36 15.53 47.08
C SER A 764 9.52 14.38 46.52
N GLU A 765 8.28 14.22 46.98
CA GLU A 765 7.31 13.25 46.42
C GLU A 765 6.91 13.58 44.98
N LEU A 766 6.92 14.87 44.59
CA LEU A 766 6.71 15.29 43.20
C LEU A 766 7.86 14.87 42.28
N LEU A 767 9.05 14.64 42.84
CA LEU A 767 10.24 14.22 42.09
C LEU A 767 10.34 12.69 41.96
N LYS A 768 9.43 11.93 42.59
CA LYS A 768 9.42 10.47 42.44
C LYS A 768 8.88 10.08 41.06
N PRO A 769 9.45 9.05 40.43
CA PRO A 769 8.91 8.49 39.19
C PRO A 769 7.46 8.06 39.38
N LYS A 770 6.57 8.67 38.59
CA LYS A 770 5.13 8.43 38.54
C LYS A 770 4.72 8.15 37.10
N LEU A 771 3.65 7.40 36.90
CA LEU A 771 3.10 7.16 35.57
C LEU A 771 2.23 8.36 35.17
N TRP A 772 2.49 8.92 33.98
CA TRP A 772 1.78 10.06 33.41
C TRP A 772 1.31 9.71 32.00
N HIS A 773 0.17 10.27 31.57
CA HIS A 773 -0.24 10.19 30.17
C HIS A 773 0.47 11.28 29.34
N THR A 774 1.18 10.91 28.28
CA THR A 774 2.00 11.84 27.48
C THR A 774 1.18 12.83 26.66
N ASP A 775 -0.05 12.46 26.27
CA ASP A 775 -0.94 13.37 25.53
C ASP A 775 -1.67 14.40 26.43
N LEU A 776 -1.42 14.37 27.75
CA LEU A 776 -2.07 15.24 28.74
C LEU A 776 -1.11 16.20 29.43
N THR A 777 0.16 16.22 29.02
CA THR A 777 1.08 17.28 29.42
C THR A 777 0.71 18.55 28.66
N SER A 778 0.32 19.58 29.42
CA SER A 778 0.02 20.94 28.94
C SER A 778 1.18 21.56 28.18
#